data_AF-A0A9X6X8N5-F1
#
_entry.id   AF-A0A9X6X8N5-F1
#
_cell.length_a   1.000
_cell.length_b   1.000
_cell.length_c   1.000
_cell.angle_alpha   90.00
_cell.angle_beta   90.00
_cell.angle_gamma   90.00
#
_symmetry.space_group_name_H-M   'P 1'
#
loop_
_entity.id
_entity.type
_entity.pdbx_description
1 polymer ?
#
loop_
_entity_poly.entity_id
_entity_poly.type
_entity_poly.pdbx_seq_one_letter_code
_entity_poly.pdbx_strand_id
1 'polypeptide(L)'
;MLLINEKQIRPVIAIDIDEFKENDEIDLSNINEPFLFLRKQNEIFGYVQLNNIIQSNNKKKNIAISKITSSSQSINSVSRLSEQISLTTLFQIIGEPISIVKEEEGMPIGYILREDILAELFKQENKSVDLLKSILTSIPMGTFVVDKNKVIVNCNDAGLKMIKSTSEKVINTKAETIFSGEQVDNVFATGKTILNQIQISDDMGVLVDYSPIFVDNEVEGVVIVVQDLPMVEEMASEIEYVKDLNKDLNAILSSIYDEILVVNRKGELIRYSENIIPGFWNVDLKELLGKSILEFGNQGLFTPSVTKLVLEKKKKVSIVQETINGRKVLAVGNPVFDENMEIERIIIASRDITETSRLKTELKEMKKISEQYKKELEDIKSKDRFVKKLIYCSPKMEQIINQAKKIADFSSTVLLHGESGVGKEVIAQAIHQLGNRSSKPFLKLNCGAIPENLLESELFGYIKGSFTGADQNKDGYFKQADEGVLFLDEIGEMPLHLQVKLLRVLQEQEVIPVGSTKPIKVNVQIIAATNKRLEKMVEERTFREDLYYRLNVIPLNIPPLRERIEDISLLAFHFLQQLNEKYNKSFHLTPDAINVLEFYSWPGNVRELQNIIERLVVSAEDQIINAEDVNQFLPNSYDFNKSKPVINKVIPLQEAIDYVEEQLIVLAMKQYKTTTKAAQVLGISQSSVSRKYQKIMNEKNMNSDFMSFK
;
A
#
# COMPACT_ATOMS: atom_id res chain seq x y z
N MET A 1 60.73 37.66 33.03
CA MET A 1 60.21 38.46 34.16
C MET A 1 60.88 39.80 34.05
N LEU A 2 60.11 40.88 33.93
CA LEU A 2 60.66 42.24 33.92
C LEU A 2 60.71 42.76 35.36
N LEU A 3 61.84 43.36 35.72
CA LEU A 3 62.02 44.17 36.92
C LEU A 3 61.79 45.64 36.55
N ILE A 4 61.06 46.36 37.38
CA ILE A 4 60.77 47.78 37.17
C ILE A 4 61.98 48.60 37.62
N ASN A 5 62.42 49.55 36.79
CA ASN A 5 63.47 50.49 37.17
C ASN A 5 62.88 51.64 38.00
N GLU A 6 63.28 51.75 39.27
CA GLU A 6 62.76 52.76 40.22
C GLU A 6 62.90 54.20 39.70
N LYS A 7 63.87 54.48 38.83
CA LYS A 7 64.07 55.83 38.24
C LYS A 7 62.98 56.27 37.26
N GLN A 8 62.18 55.33 36.73
CA GLN A 8 61.07 55.61 35.79
C GLN A 8 59.72 55.79 36.50
N ILE A 9 59.67 55.54 37.81
CA ILE A 9 58.46 55.70 38.60
C ILE A 9 58.21 57.20 38.83
N ARG A 10 57.10 57.71 38.28
CA ARG A 10 56.68 59.11 38.45
C ARG A 10 55.77 59.27 39.66
N PRO A 11 55.85 60.39 40.40
CA PRO A 11 55.03 60.60 41.60
C PRO A 11 53.55 60.75 41.26
N VAL A 12 52.68 60.20 42.10
CA VAL A 12 51.23 60.40 42.00
C VAL A 12 50.86 61.76 42.57
N ILE A 13 50.55 62.73 41.71
CA ILE A 13 50.00 64.03 42.13
C ILE A 13 48.48 63.93 42.12
N ALA A 14 47.86 64.01 43.31
CA ALA A 14 46.43 63.84 43.49
C ALA A 14 45.75 65.08 44.10
N ILE A 15 44.49 65.34 43.70
CA ILE A 15 43.63 66.37 44.29
C ILE A 15 42.48 65.70 45.03
N ASP A 16 42.18 66.17 46.24
CA ASP A 16 41.01 65.71 47.00
C ASP A 16 39.75 66.43 46.50
N ILE A 17 38.85 65.69 45.87
CA ILE A 17 37.63 66.28 45.30
C ILE A 17 36.59 66.58 46.39
N ASP A 18 36.65 65.91 47.56
CA ASP A 18 35.68 66.14 48.63
C ASP A 18 35.82 67.55 49.26
N GLU A 19 36.94 68.23 49.05
CA GLU A 19 37.21 69.58 49.57
C GLU A 19 36.59 70.70 48.71
N PHE A 20 36.00 70.37 47.55
CA PHE A 20 35.52 71.36 46.60
C PHE A 20 34.07 71.11 46.14
N LYS A 21 33.37 72.17 45.73
CA LYS A 21 32.06 72.09 45.06
C LYS A 21 32.25 71.92 43.55
N GLU A 22 31.25 71.36 42.85
CA GLU A 22 31.33 71.04 41.40
C GLU A 22 31.74 72.23 40.49
N ASN A 23 31.48 73.47 40.93
CA ASN A 23 31.77 74.69 40.18
C ASN A 23 33.04 75.42 40.64
N ASP A 24 33.79 74.87 41.60
CA ASP A 24 35.07 75.47 41.99
C ASP A 24 36.12 75.28 40.88
N GLU A 25 37.02 76.25 40.76
CA GLU A 25 38.09 76.27 39.77
C GLU A 25 39.45 76.13 40.44
N ILE A 26 40.33 75.27 39.89
CA ILE A 26 41.66 75.00 40.44
C ILE A 26 42.76 75.52 39.50
N ASP A 27 43.80 76.10 40.10
CA ASP A 27 45.05 76.43 39.42
C ASP A 27 46.05 75.25 39.51
N LEU A 28 46.29 74.62 38.37
CA LEU A 28 47.21 73.49 38.17
C LEU A 28 48.57 73.92 37.60
N SER A 29 48.88 75.22 37.57
CA SER A 29 50.12 75.76 36.95
C SER A 29 51.40 75.18 37.51
N ASN A 30 51.40 74.73 38.76
CA ASN A 30 52.57 74.20 39.44
C ASN A 30 52.76 72.69 39.24
N ILE A 31 51.86 72.01 38.52
CA ILE A 31 51.92 70.56 38.27
C ILE A 31 52.61 70.31 36.93
N ASN A 32 53.80 69.69 36.95
CA ASN A 32 54.57 69.37 35.74
C ASN A 32 54.36 67.94 35.21
N GLU A 33 53.57 67.12 35.89
CA GLU A 33 53.27 65.75 35.47
C GLU A 33 52.17 65.70 34.39
N PRO A 34 52.24 64.78 33.40
CA PRO A 34 51.24 64.66 32.34
C PRO A 34 49.87 64.13 32.80
N PHE A 35 49.82 63.45 33.95
CA PHE A 35 48.60 62.89 34.51
C PHE A 35 48.31 63.48 35.91
N LEU A 36 47.03 63.73 36.17
CA LEU A 36 46.52 64.21 37.44
C LEU A 36 45.59 63.15 38.04
N PHE A 37 45.81 62.79 39.29
CA PHE A 37 45.01 61.79 39.99
C PHE A 37 43.95 62.43 40.87
N LEU A 38 42.86 61.70 41.10
CA LEU A 38 41.67 62.19 41.77
C LEU A 38 41.38 61.33 43.02
N ARG A 39 41.30 61.99 44.18
CA ARG A 39 41.09 61.38 45.48
C ARG A 39 39.69 61.70 46.02
N LYS A 40 39.07 60.72 46.67
CA LYS A 40 37.80 60.83 47.40
C LYS A 40 37.87 59.97 48.65
N GLN A 41 37.46 60.48 49.81
CA GLN A 41 37.53 59.77 51.10
C GLN A 41 38.91 59.16 51.37
N ASN A 42 39.97 59.91 51.02
CA ASN A 42 41.37 59.49 51.13
C ASN A 42 41.84 58.34 50.19
N GLU A 43 41.01 57.88 49.24
CA GLU A 43 41.39 56.89 48.21
C GLU A 43 41.40 57.48 46.79
N ILE A 44 42.38 57.08 45.98
CA ILE A 44 42.44 57.47 44.56
C ILE A 44 41.46 56.61 43.77
N PHE A 45 40.50 57.23 43.08
CA PHE A 45 39.50 56.51 42.29
C PHE A 45 39.64 56.71 40.79
N GLY A 46 40.38 57.74 40.35
CA GLY A 46 40.53 58.05 38.93
C GLY A 46 41.75 58.90 38.61
N TYR A 47 42.01 59.03 37.32
CA TYR A 47 43.08 59.85 36.78
C TYR A 47 42.63 60.55 35.49
N VAL A 48 43.28 61.65 35.15
CA VAL A 48 43.04 62.37 33.90
C VAL A 48 44.37 62.79 33.27
N GLN A 49 44.46 62.71 31.95
CA GLN A 49 45.56 63.29 31.21
C GLN A 49 45.36 64.81 31.06
N LEU A 50 46.32 65.61 31.53
CA LEU A 50 46.18 67.07 31.54
C LEU A 50 45.95 67.66 30.15
N ASN A 51 46.56 67.09 29.10
CA ASN A 51 46.38 67.54 27.72
C ASN A 51 44.92 67.43 27.23
N ASN A 52 44.11 66.54 27.82
CA ASN A 52 42.71 66.38 27.44
C ASN A 52 41.80 67.45 28.08
N ILE A 53 42.19 68.01 29.23
CA ILE A 53 41.39 69.02 29.95
C ILE A 53 41.80 70.45 29.57
N ILE A 54 43.10 70.65 29.30
CA ILE A 54 43.66 71.95 28.89
C ILE A 54 43.20 72.24 27.47
N GLN A 55 42.22 73.14 27.33
CA GLN A 55 41.88 73.69 26.02
C GLN A 55 42.95 74.70 25.60
N SER A 56 43.25 74.70 24.31
CA SER A 56 44.42 75.28 23.63
C SER A 56 44.76 76.76 23.90
N ASN A 57 43.99 77.49 24.71
CA ASN A 57 44.21 78.91 24.99
C ASN A 57 44.16 79.37 26.47
N ASN A 58 44.02 78.49 27.46
CA ASN A 58 44.23 78.88 28.87
C ASN A 58 45.40 78.11 29.48
N LYS A 59 46.45 78.84 29.91
CA LYS A 59 47.46 78.36 30.87
C LYS A 59 46.73 77.65 32.01
N LYS A 60 47.30 76.58 32.58
CA LYS A 60 46.82 75.67 33.65
C LYS A 60 46.17 76.34 34.89
N LYS A 61 45.38 77.39 34.73
CA LYS A 61 44.72 78.27 35.69
C LYS A 61 43.23 78.14 35.47
N ASN A 62 42.47 78.14 36.57
CA ASN A 62 41.02 78.21 36.57
C ASN A 62 40.33 77.05 35.82
N ILE A 63 40.71 75.81 36.13
CA ILE A 63 40.07 74.61 35.55
C ILE A 63 38.94 74.16 36.48
N ALA A 64 37.71 74.15 35.97
CA ALA A 64 36.53 73.72 36.71
C ALA A 64 36.60 72.23 37.09
N ILE A 65 36.23 71.91 38.32
CA ILE A 65 36.31 70.54 38.86
C ILE A 65 35.36 69.58 38.15
N SER A 66 34.16 70.03 37.77
CA SER A 66 33.24 69.25 36.92
C SER A 66 33.86 68.77 35.60
N LYS A 67 34.80 69.53 35.03
CA LYS A 67 35.51 69.14 33.80
C LYS A 67 36.59 68.08 34.07
N ILE A 68 37.25 68.17 35.22
CA ILE A 68 38.24 67.19 35.67
C ILE A 68 37.55 65.86 35.98
N THR A 69 36.43 65.87 36.71
CA THR A 69 35.70 64.65 37.08
C THR A 69 35.04 63.98 35.88
N SER A 70 34.43 64.74 34.96
CA SER A 70 33.82 64.18 33.73
C SER A 70 34.83 63.61 32.75
N SER A 71 36.06 64.13 32.72
CA SER A 71 37.15 63.62 31.87
C SER A 71 37.99 62.53 32.55
N SER A 72 37.60 62.12 33.77
CA SER A 72 38.35 61.12 34.54
C SER A 72 38.10 59.70 34.09
N GLN A 73 39.19 58.94 34.03
CA GLN A 73 39.14 57.51 33.82
C GLN A 73 39.29 56.82 35.17
N SER A 74 38.57 55.71 35.33
CA SER A 74 38.62 54.92 36.56
C SER A 74 40.02 54.35 36.76
N ILE A 75 40.52 54.41 37.99
CA ILE A 75 41.79 53.77 38.36
C ILE A 75 41.70 52.23 38.32
N ASN A 76 40.49 51.68 38.27
CA ASN A 76 40.26 50.24 38.23
C ASN A 76 40.55 49.65 36.84
N SER A 77 40.52 50.47 35.79
CA SER A 77 40.91 50.10 34.43
C SER A 77 42.37 50.45 34.14
N VAL A 78 43.22 50.41 35.17
CA VAL A 78 44.66 50.65 35.04
C VAL A 78 45.38 49.45 35.63
N SER A 79 46.31 48.87 34.88
CA SER A 79 47.11 47.75 35.36
C SER A 79 47.91 48.14 36.63
N ARG A 80 47.90 47.25 37.63
CA ARG A 80 48.61 47.43 38.91
C ARG A 80 49.86 46.55 38.90
N LEU A 81 51.02 47.18 39.05
CA LEU A 81 52.32 46.55 38.98
C LEU A 81 52.85 46.27 40.39
N SER A 82 53.26 45.02 40.64
CA SER A 82 54.21 44.64 41.68
C SER A 82 55.60 44.46 41.05
N GLU A 83 56.63 44.15 41.83
CA GLU A 83 58.02 44.03 41.36
C GLU A 83 58.25 43.06 40.17
N GLN A 84 57.25 42.24 39.79
CA GLN A 84 57.32 41.31 38.66
C GLN A 84 56.16 41.47 37.66
N ILE A 85 56.48 41.69 36.37
CA ILE A 85 55.48 41.82 35.28
C ILE A 85 55.25 40.47 34.58
N SER A 86 53.98 40.05 34.46
CA SER A 86 53.55 38.86 33.69
C SER A 86 53.18 39.21 32.23
N LEU A 87 53.13 38.18 31.36
CA LEU A 87 52.79 38.34 29.93
C LEU A 87 51.36 38.83 29.69
N THR A 88 50.41 38.42 30.54
CA THR A 88 49.03 38.94 30.54
C THR A 88 48.95 40.41 30.94
N THR A 89 49.77 40.82 31.91
CA THR A 89 49.89 42.23 32.29
C THR A 89 50.43 43.07 31.13
N LEU A 90 51.33 42.50 30.31
CA LEU A 90 51.87 43.14 29.10
C LEU A 90 50.79 43.52 28.08
N PHE A 91 49.86 42.60 27.80
CA PHE A 91 48.78 42.84 26.84
C PHE A 91 47.79 43.91 27.33
N GLN A 92 47.58 44.01 28.65
CA GLN A 92 46.81 45.10 29.25
C GLN A 92 47.53 46.44 29.09
N ILE A 93 48.85 46.47 29.33
CA ILE A 93 49.68 47.68 29.19
C ILE A 93 49.67 48.22 27.75
N ILE A 94 49.63 47.38 26.72
CA ILE A 94 49.57 47.84 25.31
C ILE A 94 48.31 48.70 25.05
N GLY A 95 47.20 48.35 25.70
CA GLY A 95 45.91 49.02 25.54
C GLY A 95 45.68 50.24 26.43
N GLU A 96 46.48 50.45 27.47
CA GLU A 96 46.30 51.51 28.47
C GLU A 96 47.47 52.51 28.48
N PRO A 97 47.25 53.82 28.66
CA PRO A 97 48.31 54.83 28.54
C PRO A 97 49.30 54.84 29.73
N ILE A 98 48.89 54.35 30.90
CA ILE A 98 49.70 54.34 32.14
C ILE A 98 49.54 53.03 32.91
N SER A 99 50.41 52.77 33.87
CA SER A 99 50.29 51.67 34.85
C SER A 99 50.76 52.11 36.23
N ILE A 100 50.11 51.62 37.30
CA ILE A 100 50.31 52.09 38.69
C ILE A 100 51.17 51.11 39.46
N VAL A 101 52.16 51.60 40.20
CA VAL A 101 53.09 50.79 41.02
C VAL A 101 52.66 50.82 42.50
N LYS A 102 52.60 49.65 43.16
CA LYS A 102 52.23 49.51 44.59
C LYS A 102 53.24 48.67 45.39
N GLU A 103 53.38 48.95 46.69
CA GLU A 103 54.06 48.07 47.68
C GLU A 103 53.08 47.02 48.25
N GLU A 104 53.59 45.96 48.89
CA GLU A 104 52.83 44.77 49.33
C GLU A 104 51.67 45.06 50.31
N GLU A 105 51.65 46.20 51.00
CA GLU A 105 50.51 46.66 51.83
C GLU A 105 50.08 48.11 51.50
N GLY A 106 49.49 48.33 50.32
CA GLY A 106 48.24 49.12 50.26
C GLY A 106 48.24 50.61 49.92
N MET A 107 49.33 51.25 49.45
CA MET A 107 49.27 52.60 48.82
C MET A 107 50.10 52.68 47.52
N PRO A 108 49.67 53.46 46.49
CA PRO A 108 50.42 53.62 45.26
C PRO A 108 51.67 54.49 45.48
N ILE A 109 52.84 53.99 45.06
CA ILE A 109 54.13 54.68 45.15
C ILE A 109 54.30 55.66 43.98
N GLY A 110 53.76 55.29 42.80
CA GLY A 110 53.92 56.06 41.57
C GLY A 110 53.22 55.43 40.37
N TYR A 111 53.43 56.00 39.19
CA TYR A 111 52.95 55.46 37.91
C TYR A 111 54.06 55.47 36.84
N ILE A 112 53.92 54.61 35.84
CA ILE A 112 54.85 54.48 34.69
C ILE A 112 54.04 54.61 33.40
N LEU A 113 54.61 55.24 32.38
CA LEU A 113 54.00 55.36 31.05
C LEU A 113 54.11 54.05 30.27
N ARG A 114 53.12 53.78 29.42
CA ARG A 114 53.16 52.64 28.49
C ARG A 114 54.44 52.65 27.64
N GLU A 115 54.82 53.80 27.13
CA GLU A 115 55.98 53.97 26.26
C GLU A 115 57.28 53.59 26.98
N ASP A 116 57.40 53.93 28.27
CA ASP A 116 58.56 53.59 29.09
C ASP A 116 58.65 52.07 29.33
N ILE A 117 57.50 51.41 29.57
CA ILE A 117 57.42 49.95 29.73
C ILE A 117 57.72 49.23 28.41
N LEU A 118 57.17 49.72 27.30
CA LEU A 118 57.43 49.19 25.97
C LEU A 118 58.91 49.37 25.58
N ALA A 119 59.51 50.52 25.87
CA ALA A 119 60.93 50.74 25.64
C ALA A 119 61.81 49.77 26.44
N GLU A 120 61.43 49.44 27.67
CA GLU A 120 62.15 48.46 28.48
C GLU A 120 62.00 47.02 27.95
N LEU A 121 60.84 46.68 27.36
CA LEU A 121 60.65 45.42 26.62
C LEU A 121 61.57 45.28 25.41
N PHE A 122 61.87 46.40 24.75
CA PHE A 122 62.77 46.41 23.59
C PHE A 122 64.26 46.30 23.98
N LYS A 123 64.62 46.53 25.25
CA LYS A 123 66.00 46.32 25.74
C LYS A 123 66.33 44.86 26.06
N GLN A 124 65.33 44.01 26.30
CA GLN A 124 65.56 42.58 26.55
C GLN A 124 65.69 41.84 25.21
N GLU A 125 66.91 41.47 24.83
CA GLU A 125 67.17 40.82 23.54
C GLU A 125 66.44 39.45 23.41
N ASN A 126 65.77 39.28 22.27
CA ASN A 126 65.24 38.06 21.64
C ASN A 126 63.81 37.53 21.96
N LYS A 127 63.18 37.75 23.12
CA LYS A 127 61.80 37.20 23.35
C LYS A 127 60.65 38.09 22.86
N SER A 128 60.87 39.39 22.69
CA SER A 128 59.82 40.36 22.34
C SER A 128 59.51 40.42 20.84
N VAL A 129 60.46 40.04 19.98
CA VAL A 129 60.36 40.15 18.51
C VAL A 129 59.47 39.05 17.91
N ASP A 130 59.58 37.81 18.39
CA ASP A 130 58.76 36.69 17.90
C ASP A 130 57.27 36.89 18.20
N LEU A 131 56.95 37.46 19.36
CA LEU A 131 55.57 37.77 19.74
C LEU A 131 54.93 38.80 18.78
N LEU A 132 55.67 39.86 18.44
CA LEU A 132 55.22 40.88 17.48
C LEU A 132 55.01 40.27 16.09
N LYS A 133 55.92 39.39 15.66
CA LYS A 133 55.80 38.68 14.38
C LYS A 133 54.53 37.83 14.32
N SER A 134 54.22 37.07 15.38
CA SER A 134 52.97 36.30 15.46
C SER A 134 51.72 37.17 15.42
N ILE A 135 51.71 38.31 16.11
CA ILE A 135 50.58 39.25 16.08
C ILE A 135 50.38 39.78 14.65
N LEU A 136 51.43 40.29 14.00
CA LEU A 136 51.33 40.83 12.64
C LEU A 136 50.90 39.79 11.59
N THR A 137 51.31 38.53 11.73
CA THR A 137 50.87 37.45 10.83
C THR A 137 49.40 37.04 11.02
N SER A 138 48.81 37.34 12.18
CA SER A 138 47.41 37.00 12.48
C SER A 138 46.40 38.03 12.00
N ILE A 139 46.85 39.21 11.55
CA ILE A 139 45.96 40.27 11.07
C ILE A 139 45.48 39.91 9.64
N PRO A 140 44.16 39.77 9.40
CA PRO A 140 43.60 39.39 8.09
C PRO A 140 43.54 40.58 7.10
N MET A 141 44.44 41.55 7.25
CA MET A 141 44.58 42.72 6.40
C MET A 141 45.98 42.74 5.81
N GLY A 142 46.12 43.16 4.56
CA GLY A 142 47.41 43.40 3.97
C GLY A 142 48.09 44.60 4.62
N THR A 143 49.35 44.49 5.00
CA THR A 143 50.12 45.60 5.56
C THR A 143 51.44 45.72 4.82
N PHE A 144 51.77 46.93 4.38
CA PHE A 144 53.02 47.28 3.72
C PHE A 144 53.65 48.46 4.43
N VAL A 145 54.97 48.43 4.60
CA VAL A 145 55.75 49.50 5.24
C VAL A 145 56.66 50.12 4.19
N VAL A 146 56.59 51.44 4.08
CA VAL A 146 57.31 52.25 3.09
C VAL A 146 58.28 53.18 3.81
N ASP A 147 59.53 53.24 3.38
CA ASP A 147 60.56 54.14 3.93
C ASP A 147 60.48 55.56 3.36
N LYS A 148 61.33 56.47 3.88
CA LYS A 148 61.46 57.86 3.39
C LYS A 148 61.82 58.02 1.92
N ASN A 149 62.41 56.98 1.30
CA ASN A 149 62.71 56.96 -0.14
C ASN A 149 61.51 56.45 -0.96
N LYS A 150 60.36 56.24 -0.31
CA LYS A 150 59.12 55.69 -0.87
C LYS A 150 59.28 54.24 -1.34
N VAL A 151 60.20 53.49 -0.74
CA VAL A 151 60.48 52.09 -1.07
C VAL A 151 59.78 51.18 -0.06
N ILE A 152 59.11 50.13 -0.53
CA ILE A 152 58.49 49.13 0.33
C ILE A 152 59.59 48.30 0.98
N VAL A 153 59.75 48.44 2.30
CA VAL A 153 60.77 47.75 3.08
C VAL A 153 60.25 46.49 3.76
N ASN A 154 58.94 46.40 3.96
CA ASN A 154 58.32 45.23 4.60
C ASN A 154 56.87 45.06 4.18
N CYS A 155 56.38 43.82 4.19
CA CYS A 155 54.97 43.49 3.99
C CYS A 155 54.61 42.16 4.66
N ASN A 156 53.32 41.98 5.00
CA ASN A 156 52.82 40.69 5.49
C ASN A 156 52.26 39.81 4.35
N ASP A 157 52.14 38.51 4.62
CA ASP A 157 51.66 37.52 3.64
C ASP A 157 50.23 37.78 3.16
N ALA A 158 49.37 38.35 4.03
CA ALA A 158 48.02 38.73 3.66
C ALA A 158 48.02 39.79 2.55
N GLY A 159 48.92 40.78 2.64
CA GLY A 159 49.06 41.82 1.63
C GLY A 159 49.50 41.25 0.29
N LEU A 160 50.51 40.37 0.30
CA LEU A 160 51.00 39.71 -0.91
C LEU A 160 49.90 38.95 -1.65
N LYS A 161 49.02 38.26 -0.93
CA LYS A 161 47.87 37.55 -1.52
C LYS A 161 46.85 38.51 -2.13
N MET A 162 46.50 39.59 -1.43
CA MET A 162 45.51 40.57 -1.89
C MET A 162 45.95 41.31 -3.14
N ILE A 163 47.25 41.64 -3.25
CA ILE A 163 47.82 42.27 -4.45
C ILE A 163 48.27 41.23 -5.49
N LYS A 164 48.02 39.94 -5.25
CA LYS A 164 48.43 38.78 -6.08
C LYS A 164 49.90 38.82 -6.52
N SER A 165 50.80 39.18 -5.60
CA SER A 165 52.24 39.30 -5.86
C SER A 165 53.08 38.45 -4.88
N THR A 166 54.40 38.41 -5.10
CA THR A 166 55.35 37.70 -4.24
C THR A 166 56.29 38.66 -3.53
N SER A 167 56.78 38.27 -2.35
CA SER A 167 57.70 39.09 -1.54
C SER A 167 58.90 39.61 -2.32
N GLU A 168 59.51 38.75 -3.15
CA GLU A 168 60.67 39.09 -4.00
C GLU A 168 60.38 40.19 -5.04
N LYS A 169 59.12 40.34 -5.46
CA LYS A 169 58.70 41.35 -6.44
C LYS A 169 58.27 42.66 -5.80
N VAL A 170 57.99 42.66 -4.49
CA VAL A 170 57.37 43.77 -3.78
C VAL A 170 58.38 44.47 -2.87
N ILE A 171 59.19 43.71 -2.13
CA ILE A 171 60.22 44.29 -1.26
C ILE A 171 61.29 44.99 -2.11
N ASN A 172 61.76 46.14 -1.64
CA ASN A 172 62.72 47.02 -2.31
C ASN A 172 62.23 47.64 -3.62
N THR A 173 60.92 47.61 -3.89
CA THR A 173 60.30 48.35 -5.00
C THR A 173 59.65 49.64 -4.51
N LYS A 174 59.48 50.62 -5.40
CA LYS A 174 58.83 51.88 -5.03
C LYS A 174 57.33 51.65 -4.79
N ALA A 175 56.77 52.24 -3.73
CA ALA A 175 55.36 52.10 -3.42
C ALA A 175 54.43 52.58 -4.56
N GLU A 176 54.85 53.60 -5.32
CA GLU A 176 54.11 54.14 -6.46
C GLU A 176 53.87 53.14 -7.62
N THR A 177 54.64 52.04 -7.68
CA THR A 177 54.43 51.02 -8.72
C THR A 177 53.28 50.07 -8.40
N ILE A 178 52.84 50.01 -7.15
CA ILE A 178 51.80 49.09 -6.66
C ILE A 178 50.61 49.87 -6.12
N PHE A 179 50.86 50.96 -5.40
CA PHE A 179 49.87 51.82 -4.76
C PHE A 179 49.87 53.23 -5.37
N SER A 180 48.86 54.04 -5.07
CA SER A 180 48.78 55.40 -5.61
C SER A 180 49.90 56.29 -5.07
N GLY A 181 50.85 56.65 -5.94
CA GLY A 181 51.97 57.54 -5.58
C GLY A 181 51.53 58.91 -5.05
N GLU A 182 50.42 59.46 -5.56
CA GLU A 182 49.84 60.72 -5.07
C GLU A 182 49.44 60.64 -3.59
N GLN A 183 48.83 59.51 -3.18
CA GLN A 183 48.39 59.32 -1.80
C GLN A 183 49.58 59.12 -0.86
N VAL A 184 50.59 58.36 -1.29
CA VAL A 184 51.85 58.20 -0.52
C VAL A 184 52.52 59.56 -0.32
N ASP A 185 52.60 60.38 -1.36
CA ASP A 185 53.22 61.70 -1.33
C ASP A 185 52.46 62.68 -0.44
N ASN A 186 51.13 62.65 -0.50
CA ASN A 186 50.28 63.45 0.37
C ASN A 186 50.49 63.11 1.85
N VAL A 187 50.67 61.83 2.20
CA VAL A 187 50.96 61.45 3.59
C VAL A 187 52.33 61.96 4.04
N PHE A 188 53.37 61.83 3.22
CA PHE A 188 54.70 62.38 3.56
C PHE A 188 54.70 63.91 3.68
N ALA A 189 53.93 64.62 2.84
CA ALA A 189 53.88 66.08 2.85
C ALA A 189 53.03 66.65 4.00
N THR A 190 51.93 65.97 4.37
CA THR A 190 50.95 66.50 5.32
C THR A 190 51.07 65.90 6.72
N GLY A 191 51.68 64.73 6.87
CA GLY A 191 51.72 63.98 8.12
C GLY A 191 50.33 63.54 8.60
N LYS A 192 49.34 63.41 7.71
CA LYS A 192 47.98 62.97 8.07
C LYS A 192 47.65 61.61 7.48
N THR A 193 46.87 60.81 8.21
CA THR A 193 46.32 59.54 7.75
C THR A 193 45.24 59.76 6.69
N ILE A 194 45.26 58.94 5.63
CA ILE A 194 44.25 58.89 4.57
C ILE A 194 43.57 57.53 4.62
N LEU A 195 42.24 57.50 4.67
CA LEU A 195 41.47 56.27 4.84
C LEU A 195 40.54 56.00 3.64
N ASN A 196 40.19 54.73 3.46
CA ASN A 196 39.18 54.19 2.55
C ASN A 196 39.37 54.54 1.07
N GLN A 197 40.61 54.51 0.58
CA GLN A 197 40.87 54.72 -0.85
C GLN A 197 40.63 53.44 -1.63
N ILE A 198 39.71 53.47 -2.60
CA ILE A 198 39.47 52.33 -3.47
C ILE A 198 40.52 52.31 -4.57
N GLN A 199 41.22 51.18 -4.69
CA GLN A 199 42.17 50.96 -5.77
C GLN A 199 41.78 49.73 -6.57
N ILE A 200 41.53 49.95 -7.87
CA ILE A 200 41.16 48.90 -8.83
C ILE A 200 42.20 48.89 -9.96
N SER A 201 42.75 47.72 -10.23
CA SER A 201 43.63 47.39 -11.36
C SER A 201 43.21 46.03 -11.93
N ASP A 202 43.77 45.63 -13.07
CA ASP A 202 43.38 44.40 -13.76
C ASP A 202 43.42 43.14 -12.87
N ASP A 203 44.35 43.10 -11.91
CA ASP A 203 44.55 41.94 -11.03
C ASP A 203 44.09 42.15 -9.57
N MET A 204 43.76 43.37 -9.17
CA MET A 204 43.52 43.75 -7.76
C MET A 204 42.40 44.77 -7.62
N GLY A 205 41.40 44.46 -6.77
CA GLY A 205 40.37 45.40 -6.33
C GLY A 205 40.34 45.45 -4.80
N VAL A 206 40.93 46.49 -4.21
CA VAL A 206 41.16 46.58 -2.77
C VAL A 206 40.82 47.96 -2.22
N LEU A 207 40.50 48.02 -0.94
CA LEU A 207 40.40 49.24 -0.15
C LEU A 207 41.73 49.47 0.59
N VAL A 208 42.26 50.70 0.52
CA VAL A 208 43.61 51.06 0.97
C VAL A 208 43.58 52.25 1.92
N ASP A 209 44.25 52.10 3.06
CA ASP A 209 44.51 53.13 4.06
C ASP A 209 46.01 53.45 4.11
N TYR A 210 46.37 54.74 4.25
CA TYR A 210 47.76 55.21 4.33
C TYR A 210 47.97 55.99 5.65
N SER A 211 48.89 55.52 6.49
CA SER A 211 49.17 56.13 7.81
C SER A 211 50.66 56.50 7.95
N PRO A 212 51.03 57.71 8.39
CA PRO A 212 52.43 58.12 8.54
C PRO A 212 53.12 57.44 9.74
N ILE A 213 54.43 57.21 9.61
CA ILE A 213 55.34 56.78 10.68
C ILE A 213 56.19 57.99 11.07
N PHE A 214 56.14 58.39 12.35
CA PHE A 214 56.88 59.55 12.85
C PHE A 214 58.11 59.13 13.67
N VAL A 215 59.24 59.79 13.43
CA VAL A 215 60.45 59.76 14.27
C VAL A 215 60.93 61.21 14.45
N ASP A 216 61.22 61.62 15.68
CA ASP A 216 61.67 62.99 16.01
C ASP A 216 60.82 64.12 15.38
N ASN A 217 59.50 63.93 15.35
CA ASN A 217 58.50 64.86 14.78
C ASN A 217 58.54 65.03 13.24
N GLU A 218 59.30 64.19 12.52
CA GLU A 218 59.31 64.11 11.05
C GLU A 218 58.71 62.78 10.57
N VAL A 219 58.11 62.77 9.37
CA VAL A 219 57.55 61.55 8.76
C VAL A 219 58.68 60.75 8.13
N GLU A 220 59.11 59.66 8.78
CA GLU A 220 60.17 58.79 8.27
C GLU A 220 59.67 57.62 7.40
N GLY A 221 58.36 57.36 7.39
CA GLY A 221 57.77 56.29 6.58
C GLY A 221 56.25 56.33 6.51
N VAL A 222 55.66 55.37 5.79
CA VAL A 222 54.20 55.21 5.66
C VAL A 222 53.83 53.73 5.80
N VAL A 223 52.80 53.45 6.60
CA VAL A 223 52.13 52.14 6.65
C VAL A 223 50.92 52.18 5.72
N ILE A 224 50.86 51.23 4.79
CA ILE A 224 49.74 51.03 3.87
C ILE A 224 48.99 49.77 4.31
N VAL A 225 47.70 49.90 4.60
CA VAL A 225 46.83 48.78 4.99
C VAL A 225 45.83 48.51 3.87
N VAL A 226 45.64 47.25 3.51
CA VAL A 226 44.89 46.81 2.33
C VAL A 226 43.83 45.77 2.72
N GLN A 227 42.62 45.89 2.16
CA GLN A 227 41.50 44.96 2.36
C GLN A 227 40.85 44.57 1.01
N ASP A 228 40.45 43.31 0.85
CA ASP A 228 39.86 42.75 -0.38
C ASP A 228 38.39 43.18 -0.61
N LEU A 229 37.96 43.28 -1.88
CA LEU A 229 36.60 43.68 -2.29
C LEU A 229 35.92 42.61 -3.19
N PRO A 230 34.90 41.86 -2.71
CA PRO A 230 34.21 40.82 -3.50
C PRO A 230 32.98 41.37 -4.27
N MET A 231 32.91 41.28 -5.61
CA MET A 231 31.72 41.73 -6.36
C MET A 231 31.37 40.96 -7.65
N VAL A 232 32.34 40.58 -8.48
CA VAL A 232 32.03 40.09 -9.85
C VAL A 232 31.65 38.61 -9.89
N GLU A 233 32.30 37.78 -9.06
CA GLU A 233 32.11 36.33 -9.06
C GLU A 233 30.74 35.91 -8.47
N GLU A 234 30.23 36.68 -7.51
CA GLU A 234 28.97 36.37 -6.84
C GLU A 234 27.75 36.61 -7.76
N MET A 235 27.73 37.74 -8.48
CA MET A 235 26.65 38.05 -9.43
C MET A 235 26.60 37.09 -10.63
N ALA A 236 27.77 36.69 -11.14
CA ALA A 236 27.85 35.73 -12.23
C ALA A 236 27.26 34.36 -11.82
N SER A 237 27.56 33.93 -10.58
CA SER A 237 27.09 32.66 -10.02
C SER A 237 25.57 32.63 -9.85
N GLU A 238 24.93 33.73 -9.41
CA GLU A 238 23.46 33.78 -9.29
C GLU A 238 22.75 33.69 -10.65
N ILE A 239 23.28 34.37 -11.67
CA ILE A 239 22.69 34.33 -13.02
C ILE A 239 22.79 32.93 -13.63
N GLU A 240 23.94 32.26 -13.44
CA GLU A 240 24.15 30.89 -13.91
C GLU A 240 23.20 29.92 -13.21
N TYR A 241 23.05 30.03 -11.88
CA TYR A 241 22.10 29.25 -11.11
C TYR A 241 20.64 29.39 -11.60
N VAL A 242 20.19 30.60 -11.89
CA VAL A 242 18.82 30.84 -12.40
C VAL A 242 18.63 30.27 -13.81
N LYS A 243 19.66 30.34 -14.66
CA LYS A 243 19.60 29.72 -16.00
C LYS A 243 19.50 28.21 -15.93
N ASP A 244 20.31 27.59 -15.08
CA ASP A 244 20.29 26.14 -14.88
C ASP A 244 18.94 25.68 -14.31
N LEU A 245 18.40 26.39 -13.32
CA LEU A 245 17.08 26.08 -12.76
C LEU A 245 15.96 26.14 -13.81
N ASN A 246 15.98 27.14 -14.70
CA ASN A 246 15.00 27.23 -15.79
C ASN A 246 15.17 26.10 -16.81
N LYS A 247 16.41 25.69 -17.10
CA LYS A 247 16.69 24.57 -18.00
C LYS A 247 16.18 23.25 -17.43
N ASP A 248 16.41 23.01 -16.15
CA ASP A 248 15.91 21.83 -15.44
C ASP A 248 14.38 21.80 -15.40
N LEU A 249 13.74 22.94 -15.10
CA LEU A 249 12.29 23.05 -15.11
C LEU A 249 11.70 22.72 -16.49
N ASN A 250 12.28 23.24 -17.57
CA ASN A 250 11.84 22.95 -18.94
C ASN A 250 12.01 21.46 -19.29
N ALA A 251 13.11 20.84 -18.87
CA ALA A 251 13.34 19.40 -19.08
C ALA A 251 12.31 18.54 -18.33
N ILE A 252 12.03 18.87 -17.06
CA ILE A 252 11.02 18.18 -16.25
C ILE A 252 9.64 18.32 -16.89
N LEU A 253 9.22 19.54 -17.24
CA LEU A 253 7.93 19.81 -17.85
C LEU A 253 7.74 19.05 -19.18
N SER A 254 8.78 19.00 -20.01
CA SER A 254 8.77 18.29 -21.30
C SER A 254 8.70 16.77 -21.18
N SER A 255 9.04 16.22 -20.00
CA SER A 255 8.93 14.78 -19.71
C SER A 255 7.55 14.35 -19.20
N ILE A 256 6.81 15.28 -18.57
CA ILE A 256 5.54 14.99 -17.91
C ILE A 256 4.36 15.22 -18.87
N TYR A 257 4.42 16.28 -19.67
CA TYR A 257 3.36 16.69 -20.58
C TYR A 257 3.87 16.86 -22.00
N ASP A 258 3.03 16.52 -22.97
CA ASP A 258 3.38 16.61 -24.39
C ASP A 258 3.27 18.06 -24.90
N GLU A 259 2.41 18.85 -24.26
CA GLU A 259 2.19 20.26 -24.58
C GLU A 259 1.77 21.04 -23.32
N ILE A 260 2.36 22.22 -23.12
CA ILE A 260 1.98 23.18 -22.08
C ILE A 260 1.73 24.53 -22.73
N LEU A 261 0.58 25.12 -22.44
CA LEU A 261 0.18 26.44 -22.92
C LEU A 261 -0.11 27.37 -21.75
N VAL A 262 0.25 28.63 -21.90
CA VAL A 262 -0.11 29.70 -20.97
C VAL A 262 -0.97 30.70 -21.71
N VAL A 263 -2.20 30.89 -21.25
CA VAL A 263 -3.14 31.84 -21.84
C VAL A 263 -3.52 32.92 -20.84
N ASN A 264 -3.86 34.11 -21.34
CA ASN A 264 -4.34 35.22 -20.50
C ASN A 264 -5.84 35.11 -20.18
N ARG A 265 -6.35 36.07 -19.41
CA ARG A 265 -7.78 36.19 -19.05
C ARG A 265 -8.75 36.27 -20.23
N LYS A 266 -8.30 36.68 -21.43
CA LYS A 266 -9.09 36.72 -22.67
C LYS A 266 -8.99 35.43 -23.49
N GLY A 267 -8.22 34.45 -23.02
CA GLY A 267 -7.93 33.21 -23.75
C GLY A 267 -6.87 33.37 -24.84
N GLU A 268 -6.09 34.44 -24.85
CA GLU A 268 -5.00 34.64 -25.81
C GLU A 268 -3.74 33.88 -25.38
N LEU A 269 -3.08 33.21 -26.33
CA LEU A 269 -1.84 32.46 -26.07
C LEU A 269 -0.68 33.40 -25.79
N ILE A 270 -0.08 33.29 -24.61
CA ILE A 270 1.08 34.08 -24.18
C ILE A 270 2.38 33.30 -24.42
N ARG A 271 2.37 32.01 -24.05
CA ARG A 271 3.52 31.12 -24.14
C ARG A 271 3.07 29.69 -24.40
N TYR A 272 3.95 28.90 -25.00
CA TYR A 272 3.78 27.48 -25.19
C TYR A 272 5.12 26.76 -25.03
N SER A 273 5.10 25.46 -24.74
CA SER A 273 6.29 24.60 -24.66
C SER A 273 6.87 24.29 -26.05
N GLU A 274 8.15 23.93 -26.12
CA GLU A 274 8.75 23.48 -27.39
C GLU A 274 8.11 22.21 -27.95
N ASN A 275 7.72 21.29 -27.07
CA ASN A 275 6.94 20.11 -27.44
C ASN A 275 5.47 20.49 -27.65
N ILE A 276 4.89 20.01 -28.75
CA ILE A 276 3.52 20.27 -29.20
C ILE A 276 2.93 18.96 -29.68
N ILE A 277 1.65 18.73 -29.43
CA ILE A 277 0.94 17.54 -29.92
C ILE A 277 0.74 17.69 -31.45
N PRO A 278 1.40 16.88 -32.30
CA PRO A 278 1.38 17.08 -33.74
C PRO A 278 -0.02 16.94 -34.30
N GLY A 279 -0.51 17.90 -35.09
CA GLY A 279 -1.85 17.82 -35.71
C GLY A 279 -3.03 18.03 -34.77
N PHE A 280 -2.82 18.49 -33.53
CA PHE A 280 -3.90 18.93 -32.65
C PHE A 280 -4.45 20.32 -33.06
N TRP A 281 -3.56 21.28 -33.33
CA TRP A 281 -3.93 22.67 -33.68
C TRP A 281 -4.14 22.90 -35.18
N ASN A 282 -3.69 21.99 -36.06
CA ASN A 282 -3.65 22.15 -37.53
C ASN A 282 -2.95 23.41 -38.06
N VAL A 283 -2.32 24.21 -37.19
CA VAL A 283 -1.51 25.39 -37.49
C VAL A 283 -0.30 25.41 -36.56
N ASP A 284 0.73 26.19 -36.90
CA ASP A 284 1.88 26.39 -36.01
C ASP A 284 1.47 27.26 -34.81
N LEU A 285 1.73 26.79 -33.58
CA LEU A 285 1.47 27.54 -32.35
C LEU A 285 2.23 28.88 -32.30
N LYS A 286 3.35 29.03 -33.03
CA LYS A 286 4.05 30.31 -33.19
C LYS A 286 3.14 31.39 -33.77
N GLU A 287 2.30 31.02 -34.73
CA GLU A 287 1.36 31.95 -35.38
C GLU A 287 0.15 32.27 -34.50
N LEU A 288 -0.02 31.55 -33.39
CA LEU A 288 -1.10 31.72 -32.43
C LEU A 288 -0.71 32.57 -31.22
N LEU A 289 0.55 32.96 -31.09
CA LEU A 289 0.98 33.91 -30.06
C LEU A 289 0.19 35.23 -30.17
N GLY A 290 -0.44 35.62 -29.06
CA GLY A 290 -1.31 36.79 -28.96
C GLY A 290 -2.73 36.61 -29.51
N LYS A 291 -3.07 35.44 -30.09
CA LYS A 291 -4.42 35.15 -30.61
C LYS A 291 -5.23 34.33 -29.61
N SER A 292 -6.56 34.50 -29.63
CA SER A 292 -7.46 33.77 -28.73
C SER A 292 -7.62 32.31 -29.17
N ILE A 293 -7.21 31.37 -28.31
CA ILE A 293 -7.35 29.93 -28.59
C ILE A 293 -8.78 29.42 -28.39
N LEU A 294 -9.66 30.26 -27.82
CA LEU A 294 -11.08 29.94 -27.63
C LEU A 294 -11.81 29.81 -28.97
N GLU A 295 -11.35 30.50 -30.00
CA GLU A 295 -11.94 30.46 -31.34
C GLU A 295 -11.86 29.06 -31.95
N PHE A 296 -10.78 28.32 -31.74
CA PHE A 296 -10.60 26.97 -32.27
C PHE A 296 -11.53 25.94 -31.61
N GLY A 297 -11.81 26.12 -30.30
CA GLY A 297 -12.83 25.33 -29.62
C GLY A 297 -14.24 25.64 -30.14
N ASN A 298 -14.53 26.91 -30.46
CA ASN A 298 -15.82 27.32 -31.02
C ASN A 298 -16.01 26.91 -32.49
N GLN A 299 -14.92 26.87 -33.27
CA GLN A 299 -14.88 26.37 -34.65
C GLN A 299 -14.99 24.83 -34.72
N GLY A 300 -14.98 24.15 -33.58
CA GLY A 300 -15.18 22.70 -33.49
C GLY A 300 -13.93 21.88 -33.78
N LEU A 301 -12.73 22.48 -33.78
CA LEU A 301 -11.47 21.75 -34.01
C LEU A 301 -11.26 20.64 -32.96
N PHE A 302 -11.64 20.95 -31.71
CA PHE A 302 -11.70 20.01 -30.61
C PHE A 302 -12.82 20.39 -29.64
N THR A 303 -13.43 19.39 -29.01
CA THR A 303 -14.48 19.61 -28.00
C THR A 303 -14.36 18.58 -26.87
N PRO A 304 -14.73 18.93 -25.62
CA PRO A 304 -14.96 20.29 -25.10
C PRO A 304 -13.65 21.09 -24.93
N SER A 305 -13.72 22.41 -24.77
CA SER A 305 -12.54 23.28 -24.56
C SER A 305 -12.21 23.42 -23.07
N VAL A 306 -10.98 23.06 -22.70
CA VAL A 306 -10.49 23.17 -21.31
C VAL A 306 -10.41 24.63 -20.86
N THR A 307 -9.94 25.51 -21.74
CA THR A 307 -9.79 26.95 -21.48
C THR A 307 -11.12 27.59 -21.13
N LYS A 308 -12.15 27.30 -21.90
CA LYS A 308 -13.52 27.80 -21.66
C LYS A 308 -14.04 27.33 -20.30
N LEU A 309 -13.90 26.04 -19.98
CA LEU A 309 -14.37 25.49 -18.72
C LEU A 309 -13.63 26.04 -17.50
N VAL A 310 -12.34 26.35 -17.61
CA VAL A 310 -11.59 26.99 -16.52
C VAL A 310 -12.05 28.43 -16.31
N LEU A 311 -12.27 29.19 -17.38
CA LEU A 311 -12.81 30.56 -17.30
C LEU A 311 -14.21 30.58 -16.66
N GLU A 312 -15.08 29.64 -17.04
CA GLU A 312 -16.44 29.53 -16.51
C GLU A 312 -16.46 29.08 -15.03
N LYS A 313 -15.66 28.07 -14.68
CA LYS A 313 -15.69 27.45 -13.34
C LYS A 313 -14.74 28.09 -12.34
N LYS A 314 -13.81 28.94 -12.79
CA LYS A 314 -12.74 29.58 -11.99
C LYS A 314 -11.99 28.61 -11.06
N LYS A 315 -11.73 27.38 -11.52
CA LYS A 315 -11.01 26.34 -10.77
C LYS A 315 -10.28 25.40 -11.71
N LYS A 316 -9.41 24.54 -11.14
CA LYS A 316 -8.74 23.47 -11.90
C LYS A 316 -9.77 22.55 -12.58
N VAL A 317 -9.59 22.30 -13.89
CA VAL A 317 -10.43 21.42 -14.70
C VAL A 317 -9.56 20.39 -15.42
N SER A 318 -10.01 19.14 -15.45
CA SER A 318 -9.38 18.05 -16.21
C SER A 318 -10.43 17.41 -17.10
N ILE A 319 -10.20 17.41 -18.41
CA ILE A 319 -11.13 16.86 -19.40
C ILE A 319 -10.37 16.18 -20.54
N VAL A 320 -11.03 15.27 -21.25
CA VAL A 320 -10.52 14.74 -22.52
C VAL A 320 -11.13 15.57 -23.65
N GLN A 321 -10.29 16.25 -24.41
CA GLN A 321 -10.65 16.98 -25.62
C GLN A 321 -10.52 16.03 -26.81
N GLU A 322 -11.58 15.90 -27.59
CA GLU A 322 -11.59 15.08 -28.80
C GLU A 322 -11.56 15.97 -30.03
N THR A 323 -10.57 15.73 -30.90
CA THR A 323 -10.43 16.44 -32.18
C THR A 323 -11.35 15.85 -33.24
N ILE A 324 -11.62 16.61 -34.30
CA ILE A 324 -12.35 16.11 -35.49
C ILE A 324 -11.71 14.87 -36.14
N ASN A 325 -10.41 14.68 -35.96
CA ASN A 325 -9.67 13.55 -36.50
C ASN A 325 -9.66 12.33 -35.55
N GLY A 326 -10.48 12.36 -34.48
CA GLY A 326 -10.62 11.26 -33.53
C GLY A 326 -9.49 11.13 -32.50
N ARG A 327 -8.54 12.07 -32.47
CA ARG A 327 -7.52 12.10 -31.41
C ARG A 327 -8.11 12.56 -30.09
N LYS A 328 -7.66 11.93 -29.00
CA LYS A 328 -8.10 12.19 -27.64
C LYS A 328 -6.94 12.75 -26.83
N VAL A 329 -7.08 14.00 -26.40
CA VAL A 329 -6.07 14.72 -25.63
C VAL A 329 -6.59 14.99 -24.23
N LEU A 330 -5.93 14.46 -23.21
CA LEU A 330 -6.21 14.80 -21.81
C LEU A 330 -5.63 16.19 -21.55
N ALA A 331 -6.49 17.17 -21.29
CA ALA A 331 -6.10 18.53 -21.00
C ALA A 331 -6.49 18.91 -19.57
N VAL A 332 -5.51 19.46 -18.84
CA VAL A 332 -5.65 19.93 -17.47
C VAL A 332 -5.37 21.42 -17.44
N GLY A 333 -6.39 22.22 -17.17
CA GLY A 333 -6.27 23.67 -17.04
C GLY A 333 -6.25 24.09 -15.57
N ASN A 334 -5.26 24.89 -15.18
CA ASN A 334 -5.09 25.44 -13.85
C ASN A 334 -5.08 26.97 -13.90
N PRO A 335 -6.04 27.67 -13.26
CA PRO A 335 -6.03 29.12 -13.20
C PRO A 335 -4.97 29.65 -12.24
N VAL A 336 -4.32 30.74 -12.62
CA VAL A 336 -3.42 31.56 -11.80
C VAL A 336 -4.13 32.88 -11.55
N PHE A 337 -4.23 33.27 -10.29
CA PHE A 337 -5.00 34.44 -9.87
C PHE A 337 -4.09 35.63 -9.58
N ASP A 338 -4.58 36.83 -9.85
CA ASP A 338 -3.96 38.08 -9.39
C ASP A 338 -4.35 38.41 -7.93
N GLU A 339 -3.81 39.52 -7.41
CA GLU A 339 -4.09 40.00 -6.04
C GLU A 339 -5.58 40.27 -5.77
N ASN A 340 -6.37 40.51 -6.83
CA ASN A 340 -7.82 40.76 -6.74
C ASN A 340 -8.66 39.48 -6.86
N MET A 341 -8.03 38.29 -6.82
CA MET A 341 -8.69 36.99 -7.02
C MET A 341 -9.35 36.83 -8.41
N GLU A 342 -8.92 37.62 -9.40
CA GLU A 342 -9.30 37.41 -10.80
C GLU A 342 -8.29 36.49 -11.49
N ILE A 343 -8.74 35.75 -12.51
CA ILE A 343 -7.83 34.91 -13.30
C ILE A 343 -6.89 35.84 -14.08
N GLU A 344 -5.60 35.83 -13.75
CA GLU A 344 -4.57 36.50 -14.52
C GLU A 344 -4.19 35.65 -15.74
N ARG A 345 -3.97 34.35 -15.51
CA ARG A 345 -3.49 33.38 -16.50
C ARG A 345 -4.10 32.01 -16.29
N ILE A 346 -4.08 31.17 -17.32
CA ILE A 346 -4.42 29.76 -17.22
C ILE A 346 -3.26 28.96 -17.79
N ILE A 347 -2.77 28.00 -17.01
CA ILE A 347 -1.76 27.03 -17.42
C ILE A 347 -2.51 25.78 -17.87
N ILE A 348 -2.35 25.39 -19.12
CA ILE A 348 -2.97 24.22 -19.72
C ILE A 348 -1.88 23.21 -19.99
N ALA A 349 -2.03 22.01 -19.45
CA ALA A 349 -1.14 20.89 -19.69
C ALA A 349 -1.91 19.80 -20.42
N SER A 350 -1.41 19.38 -21.58
CA SER A 350 -2.05 18.48 -22.52
C SER A 350 -1.22 17.22 -22.73
N ARG A 351 -1.90 16.07 -22.88
CA ARG A 351 -1.27 14.78 -23.21
C ARG A 351 -2.09 14.00 -24.23
N ASP A 352 -1.45 13.46 -25.26
CA ASP A 352 -2.11 12.57 -26.22
C ASP A 352 -2.32 11.20 -25.55
N ILE A 353 -3.59 10.80 -25.40
CA ILE A 353 -3.99 9.53 -24.81
C ILE A 353 -4.70 8.64 -25.83
N THR A 354 -4.56 8.92 -27.12
CA THR A 354 -5.28 8.22 -28.20
C THR A 354 -4.99 6.72 -28.18
N GLU A 355 -3.71 6.33 -28.20
CA GLU A 355 -3.32 4.91 -28.16
C GLU A 355 -3.68 4.24 -26.84
N THR A 356 -3.42 4.90 -25.70
CA THR A 356 -3.75 4.36 -24.37
C THR A 356 -5.25 4.14 -24.21
N SER A 357 -6.08 5.07 -24.72
CA SER A 357 -7.53 4.93 -24.71
C SER A 357 -8.00 3.81 -25.63
N ARG A 358 -7.39 3.64 -26.81
CA ARG A 358 -7.71 2.55 -27.74
C ARG A 358 -7.38 1.19 -27.11
N LEU A 359 -6.16 1.02 -26.61
CA LEU A 359 -5.71 -0.20 -25.95
C LEU A 359 -6.58 -0.57 -24.74
N LYS A 360 -7.00 0.43 -23.94
CA LYS A 360 -7.90 0.19 -22.81
C LYS A 360 -9.28 -0.32 -23.25
N THR A 361 -9.79 0.17 -24.37
CA THR A 361 -11.06 -0.31 -24.95
C THR A 361 -10.90 -1.73 -25.49
N GLU A 362 -9.85 -2.00 -26.28
CA GLU A 362 -9.55 -3.34 -26.81
C GLU A 362 -9.37 -4.37 -25.68
N LEU A 363 -8.64 -4.01 -24.61
CA LEU A 363 -8.49 -4.86 -23.42
C LEU A 363 -9.82 -5.12 -22.71
N LYS A 364 -10.72 -4.14 -22.65
CA LYS A 364 -12.05 -4.32 -22.03
C LYS A 364 -12.91 -5.29 -22.85
N GLU A 365 -12.86 -5.19 -24.17
CA GLU A 365 -13.54 -6.11 -25.08
C GLU A 365 -12.97 -7.52 -24.98
N MET A 366 -11.64 -7.66 -25.00
CA MET A 366 -10.98 -8.95 -24.81
C MET A 366 -11.33 -9.59 -23.46
N LYS A 367 -11.37 -8.81 -22.37
CA LYS A 367 -11.80 -9.33 -21.05
C LYS A 367 -13.23 -9.83 -21.07
N LYS A 368 -14.15 -9.06 -21.68
CA LYS A 368 -15.57 -9.45 -21.81
C LYS A 368 -15.71 -10.76 -22.60
N ILE A 369 -15.00 -10.88 -23.73
CA ILE A 369 -14.97 -12.08 -24.56
C ILE A 369 -14.38 -13.26 -23.75
N SER A 370 -13.27 -13.05 -23.05
CA SER A 370 -12.65 -14.09 -22.22
C SER A 370 -13.56 -14.55 -21.08
N GLU A 371 -14.31 -13.66 -20.44
CA GLU A 371 -15.29 -14.00 -19.41
C GLU A 371 -16.46 -14.81 -19.99
N GLN A 372 -16.96 -14.45 -21.18
CA GLN A 372 -17.98 -15.21 -21.88
C GLN A 372 -17.50 -16.62 -22.23
N TYR A 373 -16.31 -16.75 -22.82
CA TYR A 373 -15.72 -18.06 -23.11
C TYR A 373 -15.49 -18.90 -21.85
N LYS A 374 -15.02 -18.28 -20.75
CA LYS A 374 -14.83 -18.99 -19.48
C LYS A 374 -16.15 -19.54 -18.95
N LYS A 375 -17.23 -18.77 -19.04
CA LYS A 375 -18.57 -19.18 -18.63
C LYS A 375 -19.10 -20.32 -19.49
N GLU A 376 -18.96 -20.24 -20.81
CA GLU A 376 -19.35 -21.32 -21.72
C GLU A 376 -18.55 -22.62 -21.46
N LEU A 377 -17.25 -22.51 -21.20
CA LEU A 377 -16.41 -23.66 -20.85
C LEU A 377 -16.78 -24.27 -19.49
N GLU A 378 -17.17 -23.45 -18.52
CA GLU A 378 -17.69 -23.91 -17.22
C GLU A 378 -19.05 -24.61 -17.38
N ASP A 379 -19.93 -24.09 -18.24
CA ASP A 379 -21.23 -24.70 -18.55
C ASP A 379 -21.08 -26.06 -19.25
N ILE A 380 -20.15 -26.19 -20.21
CA ILE A 380 -19.84 -27.47 -20.87
C ILE A 380 -19.22 -28.47 -19.87
N LYS A 381 -18.24 -28.03 -19.07
CA LYS A 381 -17.60 -28.90 -18.06
C LYS A 381 -18.56 -29.33 -16.95
N SER A 382 -19.52 -28.49 -16.56
CA SER A 382 -20.50 -28.80 -15.52
C SER A 382 -21.53 -29.83 -15.99
N LYS A 383 -22.03 -29.72 -17.22
CA LYS A 383 -22.92 -30.72 -17.83
C LYS A 383 -22.26 -32.10 -17.91
N ASP A 384 -21.02 -32.16 -18.37
CA ASP A 384 -20.28 -33.43 -18.51
C ASP A 384 -19.88 -34.03 -17.14
N ARG A 385 -19.59 -33.18 -16.14
CA ARG A 385 -19.29 -33.61 -14.77
C ARG A 385 -20.52 -34.15 -14.03
N PHE A 386 -21.72 -33.63 -14.29
CA PHE A 386 -22.93 -34.12 -13.61
C PHE A 386 -23.46 -35.41 -14.21
N VAL A 387 -23.37 -35.61 -15.53
CA VAL A 387 -23.68 -36.93 -16.13
C VAL A 387 -22.80 -38.02 -15.51
N LYS A 388 -21.53 -37.69 -15.21
CA LYS A 388 -20.62 -38.58 -14.45
C LYS A 388 -20.99 -38.80 -12.98
N LYS A 389 -21.87 -37.97 -12.38
CA LYS A 389 -22.37 -38.15 -11.01
C LYS A 389 -23.59 -39.07 -10.91
N LEU A 390 -24.29 -39.32 -12.02
CA LEU A 390 -25.42 -40.25 -12.03
C LEU A 390 -24.89 -41.69 -12.08
N ILE A 391 -25.14 -42.44 -11.02
CA ILE A 391 -24.64 -43.80 -10.86
C ILE A 391 -25.76 -44.77 -11.16
N TYR A 392 -25.59 -45.52 -12.26
CA TYR A 392 -26.48 -46.58 -12.69
C TYR A 392 -25.76 -47.44 -13.74
N CYS A 393 -26.18 -48.70 -13.86
CA CYS A 393 -25.80 -49.64 -14.91
C CYS A 393 -26.98 -50.53 -15.36
N SER A 394 -28.10 -50.54 -14.64
CA SER A 394 -29.27 -51.34 -15.01
C SER A 394 -29.93 -50.81 -16.30
N PRO A 395 -30.37 -51.69 -17.22
CA PRO A 395 -31.04 -51.28 -18.46
C PRO A 395 -32.32 -50.47 -18.22
N LYS A 396 -33.05 -50.78 -17.14
CA LYS A 396 -34.25 -50.02 -16.75
C LYS A 396 -33.90 -48.57 -16.40
N MET A 397 -32.84 -48.36 -15.61
CA MET A 397 -32.44 -47.02 -15.24
C MET A 397 -31.87 -46.25 -16.42
N GLU A 398 -31.16 -46.92 -17.32
CA GLU A 398 -30.69 -46.32 -18.58
C GLU A 398 -31.83 -45.76 -19.44
N GLN A 399 -32.94 -46.50 -19.55
CA GLN A 399 -34.14 -46.02 -20.24
C GLN A 399 -34.72 -44.75 -19.59
N ILE A 400 -34.83 -44.73 -18.25
CA ILE A 400 -35.31 -43.56 -17.51
C ILE A 400 -34.41 -42.35 -17.72
N ILE A 401 -33.09 -42.54 -17.67
CA ILE A 401 -32.12 -41.45 -17.89
C ILE A 401 -32.20 -40.94 -19.34
N ASN A 402 -32.37 -41.81 -20.32
CA ASN A 402 -32.55 -41.40 -21.71
C ASN A 402 -33.87 -40.65 -21.95
N GLN A 403 -34.94 -41.02 -21.24
CA GLN A 403 -36.18 -40.24 -21.24
C GLN A 403 -35.97 -38.88 -20.56
N ALA A 404 -35.33 -38.85 -19.39
CA ALA A 404 -35.03 -37.61 -18.67
C ALA A 404 -34.19 -36.64 -19.53
N LYS A 405 -33.20 -37.15 -20.28
CA LYS A 405 -32.43 -36.36 -21.27
C LYS A 405 -33.32 -35.72 -22.33
N LYS A 406 -34.23 -36.50 -22.94
CA LYS A 406 -35.16 -35.97 -23.95
C LYS A 406 -36.10 -34.93 -23.35
N ILE A 407 -36.57 -35.15 -22.13
CA ILE A 407 -37.52 -34.25 -21.45
C ILE A 407 -36.85 -32.93 -21.06
N ALA A 408 -35.56 -32.96 -20.74
CA ALA A 408 -34.79 -31.78 -20.34
C ALA A 408 -34.79 -30.66 -21.39
N ASP A 409 -34.90 -31.00 -22.68
CA ASP A 409 -34.96 -30.02 -23.77
C ASP A 409 -36.28 -29.24 -23.81
N PHE A 410 -37.32 -29.72 -23.12
CA PHE A 410 -38.66 -29.15 -23.12
C PHE A 410 -39.00 -28.50 -21.77
N SER A 411 -39.92 -27.53 -21.78
CA SER A 411 -40.45 -26.87 -20.57
C SER A 411 -41.73 -27.51 -20.02
N SER A 412 -42.06 -28.74 -20.45
CA SER A 412 -43.28 -29.44 -20.01
C SER A 412 -43.21 -29.86 -18.53
N THR A 413 -44.38 -29.99 -17.90
CA THR A 413 -44.51 -30.55 -16.55
C THR A 413 -44.17 -32.04 -16.54
N VAL A 414 -43.38 -32.45 -15.54
CA VAL A 414 -42.94 -33.84 -15.39
C VAL A 414 -43.44 -34.39 -14.06
N LEU A 415 -44.02 -35.58 -14.09
CA LEU A 415 -44.46 -36.30 -12.88
C LEU A 415 -43.55 -37.51 -12.63
N LEU A 416 -42.75 -37.44 -11.58
CA LEU A 416 -41.89 -38.53 -11.11
C LEU A 416 -42.67 -39.41 -10.13
N HIS A 417 -42.96 -40.63 -10.56
CA HIS A 417 -43.60 -41.63 -9.71
C HIS A 417 -42.59 -42.67 -9.25
N GLY A 418 -42.64 -43.05 -7.98
CA GLY A 418 -41.81 -44.13 -7.44
C GLY A 418 -41.78 -44.13 -5.92
N GLU A 419 -41.34 -45.25 -5.34
CA GLU A 419 -41.26 -45.43 -3.89
C GLU A 419 -40.34 -44.39 -3.21
N SER A 420 -40.43 -44.29 -1.88
CA SER A 420 -39.51 -43.43 -1.13
C SER A 420 -38.08 -43.96 -1.26
N GLY A 421 -37.12 -43.05 -1.40
CA GLY A 421 -35.69 -43.40 -1.47
C GLY A 421 -35.20 -43.93 -2.82
N VAL A 422 -36.00 -43.96 -3.90
CA VAL A 422 -35.54 -44.41 -5.23
C VAL A 422 -34.62 -43.42 -5.97
N GLY A 423 -34.55 -42.17 -5.53
CA GLY A 423 -33.74 -41.12 -6.15
C GLY A 423 -34.51 -40.10 -7.01
N LYS A 424 -35.80 -39.86 -6.73
CA LYS A 424 -36.64 -38.87 -7.45
C LYS A 424 -35.98 -37.48 -7.54
N GLU A 425 -35.41 -36.98 -6.43
CA GLU A 425 -34.71 -35.67 -6.41
C GLU A 425 -33.51 -35.65 -7.36
N VAL A 426 -32.72 -36.73 -7.43
CA VAL A 426 -31.55 -36.83 -8.31
C VAL A 426 -31.97 -36.77 -9.78
N ILE A 427 -33.09 -37.40 -10.13
CA ILE A 427 -33.64 -37.36 -11.49
C ILE A 427 -34.21 -35.98 -11.82
N ALA A 428 -34.89 -35.32 -10.88
CA ALA A 428 -35.35 -33.94 -11.07
C ALA A 428 -34.17 -32.98 -11.32
N GLN A 429 -33.09 -33.12 -10.54
CA GLN A 429 -31.86 -32.36 -10.75
C GLN A 429 -31.22 -32.67 -12.10
N ALA A 430 -31.24 -33.93 -12.55
CA ALA A 430 -30.74 -34.31 -13.87
C ALA A 430 -31.52 -33.62 -15.00
N ILE A 431 -32.85 -33.61 -14.93
CA ILE A 431 -33.69 -32.92 -15.92
C ILE A 431 -33.34 -31.42 -15.97
N HIS A 432 -33.21 -30.77 -14.82
CA HIS A 432 -32.83 -29.36 -14.77
C HIS A 432 -31.45 -29.07 -15.36
N GLN A 433 -30.43 -29.83 -14.95
CA GLN A 433 -29.04 -29.57 -15.36
C GLN A 433 -28.77 -29.92 -16.82
N LEU A 434 -29.47 -30.90 -17.37
CA LEU A 434 -29.37 -31.25 -18.78
C LEU A 434 -30.16 -30.29 -19.68
N GLY A 435 -31.15 -29.58 -19.13
CA GLY A 435 -32.10 -28.79 -19.90
C GLY A 435 -31.64 -27.38 -20.24
N ASN A 436 -32.50 -26.66 -20.96
CA ASN A 436 -32.27 -25.27 -21.38
C ASN A 436 -32.24 -24.28 -20.20
N ARG A 437 -32.81 -24.67 -19.06
CA ARG A 437 -32.87 -23.87 -17.83
C ARG A 437 -31.72 -24.19 -16.86
N SER A 438 -30.68 -24.91 -17.27
CA SER A 438 -29.60 -25.37 -16.37
C SER A 438 -28.87 -24.25 -15.62
N SER A 439 -28.82 -23.04 -16.18
CA SER A 439 -28.21 -21.86 -15.57
C SER A 439 -29.17 -21.03 -14.70
N LYS A 440 -30.43 -21.46 -14.58
CA LYS A 440 -31.51 -20.77 -13.86
C LYS A 440 -31.73 -21.45 -12.49
N PRO A 441 -32.51 -20.84 -11.56
CA PRO A 441 -32.70 -21.44 -10.24
C PRO A 441 -33.43 -22.79 -10.31
N PHE A 442 -32.92 -23.76 -9.55
CA PHE A 442 -33.63 -25.00 -9.23
C PHE A 442 -34.01 -24.96 -7.75
N LEU A 443 -35.30 -24.73 -7.48
CA LEU A 443 -35.81 -24.69 -6.12
C LEU A 443 -36.54 -26.00 -5.81
N LYS A 444 -36.33 -26.50 -4.59
CA LYS A 444 -36.97 -27.72 -4.11
C LYS A 444 -37.85 -27.42 -2.91
N LEU A 445 -39.05 -27.98 -2.93
CA LEU A 445 -39.99 -27.90 -1.84
C LEU A 445 -40.62 -29.27 -1.61
N ASN A 446 -40.60 -29.75 -0.37
CA ASN A 446 -41.31 -30.95 0.03
C ASN A 446 -42.66 -30.54 0.63
N CYS A 447 -43.76 -31.00 0.03
CA CYS A 447 -45.12 -30.63 0.43
C CYS A 447 -45.59 -31.33 1.71
N GLY A 448 -45.00 -32.46 2.09
CA GLY A 448 -45.33 -33.21 3.30
C GLY A 448 -44.60 -32.73 4.56
N ALA A 449 -43.45 -32.05 4.41
CA ALA A 449 -42.63 -31.60 5.53
C ALA A 449 -43.08 -30.27 6.16
N ILE A 450 -43.86 -29.46 5.44
CA ILE A 450 -44.23 -28.10 5.84
C ILE A 450 -45.70 -28.08 6.29
N PRO A 451 -46.02 -27.50 7.47
CA PRO A 451 -47.40 -27.30 7.90
C PRO A 451 -48.23 -26.51 6.88
N GLU A 452 -49.50 -26.86 6.70
CA GLU A 452 -50.40 -26.31 5.68
C GLU A 452 -50.37 -24.77 5.57
N ASN A 453 -50.48 -24.06 6.69
CA ASN A 453 -50.47 -22.58 6.72
C ASN A 453 -49.13 -21.98 6.27
N LEU A 454 -48.02 -22.66 6.57
CA LEU A 454 -46.69 -22.24 6.13
C LEU A 454 -46.48 -22.61 4.65
N LEU A 455 -46.99 -23.75 4.21
CA LEU A 455 -46.86 -24.22 2.83
C LEU A 455 -47.46 -23.22 1.83
N GLU A 456 -48.63 -22.64 2.16
CA GLU A 456 -49.26 -21.61 1.33
C GLU A 456 -48.38 -20.36 1.19
N SER A 457 -47.91 -19.83 2.33
CA SER A 457 -47.08 -18.62 2.37
C SER A 457 -45.69 -18.80 1.76
N GLU A 458 -45.10 -20.01 1.87
CA GLU A 458 -43.86 -20.35 1.18
C GLU A 458 -44.08 -20.46 -0.33
N LEU A 459 -45.08 -21.19 -0.81
CA LEU A 459 -45.27 -21.40 -2.25
C LEU A 459 -45.63 -20.10 -2.99
N PHE A 460 -46.60 -19.35 -2.47
CA PHE A 460 -47.21 -18.22 -3.18
C PHE A 460 -46.71 -16.85 -2.70
N GLY A 461 -46.04 -16.78 -1.54
CA GLY A 461 -45.62 -15.53 -0.93
C GLY A 461 -46.78 -14.79 -0.27
N TYR A 462 -46.48 -13.68 0.39
CA TYR A 462 -47.49 -12.86 1.08
C TYR A 462 -47.13 -11.37 1.10
N ILE A 463 -48.16 -10.54 1.25
CA ILE A 463 -48.03 -9.09 1.43
C ILE A 463 -48.12 -8.73 2.91
N LYS A 464 -47.43 -7.68 3.32
CA LYS A 464 -47.49 -7.11 4.67
C LYS A 464 -48.94 -6.96 5.13
N GLY A 465 -49.24 -7.47 6.33
CA GLY A 465 -50.58 -7.41 6.94
C GLY A 465 -51.53 -8.53 6.51
N SER A 466 -51.08 -9.55 5.77
CA SER A 466 -51.91 -10.69 5.36
C SER A 466 -52.32 -11.62 6.51
N PHE A 467 -51.48 -11.73 7.55
CA PHE A 467 -51.75 -12.50 8.77
C PHE A 467 -50.89 -11.96 9.94
N THR A 468 -51.15 -12.43 11.16
CA THR A 468 -50.40 -12.03 12.37
C THR A 468 -48.93 -12.49 12.27
N GLY A 469 -48.00 -11.53 12.18
CA GLY A 469 -46.55 -11.78 11.96
C GLY A 469 -46.06 -11.47 10.55
N ALA A 470 -46.92 -11.03 9.63
CA ALA A 470 -46.55 -10.59 8.29
C ALA A 470 -46.07 -9.12 8.30
N ASP A 471 -44.90 -8.86 8.90
CA ASP A 471 -44.34 -7.49 9.05
C ASP A 471 -43.78 -6.90 7.74
N GLN A 472 -43.44 -7.77 6.78
CA GLN A 472 -42.87 -7.41 5.49
C GLN A 472 -43.48 -8.27 4.37
N ASN A 473 -43.30 -7.87 3.11
CA ASN A 473 -43.65 -8.71 1.98
C ASN A 473 -42.63 -9.86 1.85
N LYS A 474 -43.08 -11.06 1.52
CA LYS A 474 -42.21 -12.21 1.20
C LYS A 474 -42.56 -12.78 -0.16
N ASP A 475 -41.55 -12.94 -1.01
CA ASP A 475 -41.70 -13.61 -2.30
C ASP A 475 -41.78 -15.13 -2.10
N GLY A 476 -42.77 -15.77 -2.73
CA GLY A 476 -42.94 -17.22 -2.69
C GLY A 476 -42.02 -17.98 -3.63
N TYR A 477 -41.92 -19.29 -3.45
CA TYR A 477 -41.08 -20.19 -4.26
C TYR A 477 -41.38 -20.09 -5.76
N PHE A 478 -42.63 -19.89 -6.18
CA PHE A 478 -42.93 -19.71 -7.60
C PHE A 478 -42.29 -18.46 -8.19
N LYS A 479 -42.30 -17.35 -7.46
CA LYS A 479 -41.68 -16.10 -7.92
C LYS A 479 -40.16 -16.19 -7.85
N GLN A 480 -39.61 -16.86 -6.85
CA GLN A 480 -38.17 -17.09 -6.73
C GLN A 480 -37.65 -18.05 -7.82
N ALA A 481 -38.47 -19.00 -8.28
CA ALA A 481 -38.16 -19.95 -9.34
C ALA A 481 -38.44 -19.40 -10.75
N ASP A 482 -38.75 -18.11 -10.91
CA ASP A 482 -39.06 -17.53 -12.21
C ASP A 482 -37.92 -17.76 -13.23
N GLU A 483 -38.29 -18.08 -14.46
CA GLU A 483 -37.42 -18.59 -15.54
C GLU A 483 -36.68 -19.92 -15.24
N GLY A 484 -36.83 -20.49 -14.05
CA GLY A 484 -36.17 -21.70 -13.57
C GLY A 484 -37.07 -22.92 -13.49
N VAL A 485 -36.74 -23.81 -12.55
CA VAL A 485 -37.46 -25.06 -12.26
C VAL A 485 -37.86 -25.11 -10.79
N LEU A 486 -39.12 -25.48 -10.53
CA LEU A 486 -39.61 -25.78 -9.19
C LEU A 486 -39.89 -27.28 -9.06
N PHE A 487 -39.16 -27.94 -8.15
CA PHE A 487 -39.35 -29.33 -7.79
C PHE A 487 -40.28 -29.44 -6.58
N LEU A 488 -41.42 -30.08 -6.77
CA LEU A 488 -42.43 -30.33 -5.73
C LEU A 488 -42.39 -31.80 -5.33
N ASP A 489 -41.71 -32.11 -4.23
CA ASP A 489 -41.69 -33.47 -3.68
C ASP A 489 -42.93 -33.73 -2.83
N GLU A 490 -43.35 -34.99 -2.82
CA GLU A 490 -44.55 -35.47 -2.12
C GLU A 490 -45.83 -34.68 -2.48
N ILE A 491 -46.06 -34.41 -3.77
CA ILE A 491 -47.21 -33.62 -4.24
C ILE A 491 -48.57 -34.21 -3.80
N GLY A 492 -48.62 -35.53 -3.55
CA GLY A 492 -49.80 -36.20 -3.01
C GLY A 492 -50.14 -35.85 -1.56
N GLU A 493 -49.27 -35.14 -0.83
CA GLU A 493 -49.57 -34.61 0.51
C GLU A 493 -50.12 -33.17 0.47
N MET A 494 -50.23 -32.56 -0.73
CA MET A 494 -50.71 -31.18 -0.84
C MET A 494 -52.20 -31.07 -0.49
N PRO A 495 -52.59 -30.17 0.45
CA PRO A 495 -53.99 -29.93 0.80
C PRO A 495 -54.84 -29.49 -0.39
N LEU A 496 -56.11 -29.94 -0.42
CA LEU A 496 -57.05 -29.69 -1.53
C LEU A 496 -57.22 -28.20 -1.90
N HIS A 497 -57.17 -27.31 -0.91
CA HIS A 497 -57.34 -25.88 -1.15
C HIS A 497 -56.12 -25.26 -1.89
N LEU A 498 -54.90 -25.79 -1.66
CA LEU A 498 -53.68 -25.38 -2.36
C LEU A 498 -53.60 -25.97 -3.77
N GLN A 499 -54.18 -27.16 -3.99
CA GLN A 499 -54.28 -27.77 -5.31
C GLN A 499 -54.97 -26.84 -6.33
N VAL A 500 -55.98 -26.06 -5.89
CA VAL A 500 -56.66 -25.07 -6.73
C VAL A 500 -55.73 -23.93 -7.14
N LYS A 501 -54.88 -23.46 -6.22
CA LYS A 501 -53.91 -22.40 -6.52
C LYS A 501 -52.79 -22.90 -7.42
N LEU A 502 -52.29 -24.12 -7.18
CA LEU A 502 -51.30 -24.76 -8.05
C LEU A 502 -51.82 -24.93 -9.48
N LEU A 503 -53.09 -25.33 -9.63
CA LEU A 503 -53.74 -25.45 -10.93
C LEU A 503 -53.71 -24.12 -11.71
N ARG A 504 -53.98 -22.99 -11.04
CA ARG A 504 -53.90 -21.66 -11.67
C ARG A 504 -52.50 -21.35 -12.15
N VAL A 505 -51.46 -21.65 -11.36
CA VAL A 505 -50.08 -21.45 -11.78
C VAL A 505 -49.75 -22.29 -13.03
N LEU A 506 -50.18 -23.56 -13.06
CA LEU A 506 -49.96 -24.46 -14.20
C LEU A 506 -50.71 -24.03 -15.47
N GLN A 507 -51.89 -23.41 -15.34
CA GLN A 507 -52.75 -23.05 -16.48
C GLN A 507 -52.50 -21.63 -16.99
N GLU A 508 -52.45 -20.67 -16.07
CA GLU A 508 -52.41 -19.23 -16.36
C GLU A 508 -50.99 -18.65 -16.26
N GLN A 509 -50.02 -19.41 -15.73
CA GLN A 509 -48.67 -18.93 -15.44
C GLN A 509 -48.67 -17.70 -14.52
N GLU A 510 -49.61 -17.67 -13.57
CA GLU A 510 -49.82 -16.55 -12.66
C GLU A 510 -49.91 -17.01 -11.20
N VAL A 511 -49.29 -16.23 -10.32
CA VAL A 511 -49.25 -16.44 -8.87
C VAL A 511 -49.91 -15.26 -8.17
N ILE A 512 -50.77 -15.53 -7.19
CA ILE A 512 -51.39 -14.51 -6.35
C ILE A 512 -50.87 -14.66 -4.92
N PRO A 513 -50.07 -13.70 -4.40
CA PRO A 513 -49.61 -13.73 -3.02
C PRO A 513 -50.77 -13.71 -2.02
N VAL A 514 -50.58 -14.31 -0.85
CA VAL A 514 -51.56 -14.28 0.24
C VAL A 514 -51.82 -12.82 0.66
N GLY A 515 -53.10 -12.45 0.73
CA GLY A 515 -53.54 -11.07 1.00
C GLY A 515 -53.52 -10.12 -0.20
N SER A 516 -53.12 -10.60 -1.39
CA SER A 516 -53.16 -9.83 -2.64
C SER A 516 -54.36 -10.22 -3.51
N THR A 517 -54.82 -9.28 -4.34
CA THR A 517 -55.74 -9.55 -5.46
C THR A 517 -55.07 -9.41 -6.83
N LYS A 518 -53.79 -8.99 -6.86
CA LYS A 518 -53.03 -8.77 -8.10
C LYS A 518 -52.26 -10.04 -8.48
N PRO A 519 -52.50 -10.62 -9.67
CA PRO A 519 -51.70 -11.73 -10.17
C PRO A 519 -50.31 -11.25 -10.62
N ILE A 520 -49.33 -12.14 -10.49
CA ILE A 520 -47.94 -11.96 -10.92
C ILE A 520 -47.61 -13.06 -11.91
N LYS A 521 -47.22 -12.70 -13.14
CA LYS A 521 -46.80 -13.67 -14.15
C LYS A 521 -45.48 -14.33 -13.77
N VAL A 522 -45.39 -15.64 -13.93
CA VAL A 522 -44.20 -16.46 -13.65
C VAL A 522 -44.02 -17.50 -14.75
N ASN A 523 -42.79 -17.72 -15.18
CA ASN A 523 -42.44 -18.74 -16.17
C ASN A 523 -41.60 -19.84 -15.52
N VAL A 524 -42.26 -20.80 -14.88
CA VAL A 524 -41.60 -21.87 -14.11
C VAL A 524 -41.89 -23.23 -14.73
N GLN A 525 -40.87 -24.05 -14.95
CA GLN A 525 -41.07 -25.46 -15.26
C GLN A 525 -41.29 -26.24 -13.95
N ILE A 526 -42.35 -27.04 -13.90
CA ILE A 526 -42.72 -27.81 -12.71
C ILE A 526 -42.29 -29.27 -12.88
N ILE A 527 -41.56 -29.78 -11.89
CA ILE A 527 -41.29 -31.22 -11.74
C ILE A 527 -41.92 -31.66 -10.44
N ALA A 528 -42.96 -32.49 -10.50
CA ALA A 528 -43.64 -33.01 -9.32
C ALA A 528 -43.21 -34.45 -9.04
N ALA A 529 -43.14 -34.84 -7.77
CA ALA A 529 -42.79 -36.19 -7.35
C ALA A 529 -43.76 -36.74 -6.32
N THR A 530 -44.06 -38.05 -6.40
CA THR A 530 -44.92 -38.73 -5.42
C THR A 530 -44.63 -40.22 -5.36
N ASN A 531 -44.87 -40.81 -4.19
CA ASN A 531 -44.92 -42.26 -3.96
C ASN A 531 -46.37 -42.80 -3.92
N LYS A 532 -47.37 -41.92 -3.81
CA LYS A 532 -48.79 -42.31 -3.85
C LYS A 532 -49.27 -42.45 -5.30
N ARG A 533 -50.28 -43.30 -5.51
CA ARG A 533 -50.98 -43.41 -6.80
C ARG A 533 -52.03 -42.32 -6.90
N LEU A 534 -51.72 -41.24 -7.62
CA LEU A 534 -52.62 -40.09 -7.72
C LEU A 534 -53.95 -40.45 -8.37
N GLU A 535 -53.97 -41.44 -9.27
CA GLU A 535 -55.19 -41.96 -9.89
C GLU A 535 -56.21 -42.40 -8.85
N LYS A 536 -55.76 -43.17 -7.84
CA LYS A 536 -56.61 -43.63 -6.74
C LYS A 536 -57.06 -42.48 -5.85
N MET A 537 -56.19 -41.50 -5.62
CA MET A 537 -56.55 -40.32 -4.82
C MET A 537 -57.61 -39.45 -5.50
N VAL A 538 -57.65 -39.44 -6.84
CA VAL A 538 -58.73 -38.81 -7.61
C VAL A 538 -60.04 -39.57 -7.41
N GLU A 539 -60.02 -40.91 -7.49
CA GLU A 539 -61.19 -41.76 -7.20
C GLU A 539 -61.72 -41.53 -5.76
N GLU A 540 -60.82 -41.38 -4.80
CA GLU A 540 -61.11 -41.12 -3.38
C GLU A 540 -61.45 -39.64 -3.09
N ARG A 541 -61.41 -38.75 -4.10
CA ARG A 541 -61.63 -37.29 -3.98
C ARG A 541 -60.67 -36.57 -3.01
N THR A 542 -59.52 -37.17 -2.71
CA THR A 542 -58.44 -36.56 -1.92
C THR A 542 -57.44 -35.80 -2.79
N PHE A 543 -57.51 -35.97 -4.11
CA PHE A 543 -56.77 -35.20 -5.10
C PHE A 543 -57.70 -34.77 -6.24
N ARG A 544 -57.51 -33.56 -6.78
CA ARG A 544 -58.37 -33.05 -7.85
C ARG A 544 -57.98 -33.64 -9.21
N GLU A 545 -58.99 -34.05 -9.96
CA GLU A 545 -58.86 -34.61 -11.31
C GLU A 545 -58.23 -33.61 -12.30
N ASP A 546 -58.65 -32.35 -12.26
CA ASP A 546 -58.14 -31.28 -13.14
C ASP A 546 -56.63 -31.01 -12.95
N LEU A 547 -56.15 -31.03 -11.70
CA LEU A 547 -54.74 -30.92 -11.37
C LEU A 547 -53.95 -32.16 -11.79
N TYR A 548 -54.51 -33.36 -11.58
CA TYR A 548 -53.85 -34.60 -11.97
C TYR A 548 -53.49 -34.60 -13.46
N TYR A 549 -54.42 -34.23 -14.34
CA TYR A 549 -54.14 -34.19 -15.79
C TYR A 549 -53.12 -33.11 -16.19
N ARG A 550 -53.00 -32.01 -15.44
CA ARG A 550 -51.99 -30.96 -15.68
C ARG A 550 -50.62 -31.31 -15.13
N LEU A 551 -50.53 -32.17 -14.12
CA LEU A 551 -49.27 -32.69 -13.61
C LEU A 551 -48.78 -33.90 -14.42
N ASN A 552 -49.70 -34.81 -14.79
CA ASN A 552 -49.40 -36.05 -15.49
C ASN A 552 -49.23 -35.86 -17.01
N VAL A 553 -48.51 -34.82 -17.43
CA VAL A 553 -48.22 -34.57 -18.85
C VAL A 553 -47.13 -35.51 -19.34
N ILE A 554 -46.05 -35.65 -18.57
CA ILE A 554 -44.96 -36.60 -18.84
C ILE A 554 -44.70 -37.43 -17.57
N PRO A 555 -45.27 -38.64 -17.46
CA PRO A 555 -44.97 -39.54 -16.35
C PRO A 555 -43.60 -40.22 -16.52
N LEU A 556 -42.83 -40.26 -15.45
CA LEU A 556 -41.61 -41.07 -15.32
C LEU A 556 -41.71 -41.97 -14.10
N ASN A 557 -41.77 -43.27 -14.33
CA ASN A 557 -41.84 -44.27 -13.27
C ASN A 557 -40.42 -44.74 -12.92
N ILE A 558 -39.92 -44.36 -11.76
CA ILE A 558 -38.61 -44.77 -11.27
C ILE A 558 -38.75 -46.13 -10.56
N PRO A 559 -38.08 -47.18 -11.05
CA PRO A 559 -38.22 -48.51 -10.47
C PRO A 559 -37.59 -48.58 -9.07
N PRO A 560 -38.16 -49.38 -8.15
CA PRO A 560 -37.53 -49.67 -6.88
C PRO A 560 -36.23 -50.47 -7.07
N LEU A 561 -35.35 -50.45 -6.08
CA LEU A 561 -34.01 -51.02 -6.16
C LEU A 561 -34.01 -52.53 -6.44
N ARG A 562 -34.99 -53.27 -5.90
CA ARG A 562 -35.24 -54.70 -6.20
C ARG A 562 -35.55 -55.02 -7.67
N GLU A 563 -35.92 -54.02 -8.45
CA GLU A 563 -36.20 -54.18 -9.88
C GLU A 563 -35.01 -53.80 -10.78
N ARG A 564 -33.91 -53.35 -10.18
CA ARG A 564 -32.66 -52.90 -10.81
C ARG A 564 -31.46 -53.41 -10.01
N ILE A 565 -31.40 -54.73 -9.83
CA ILE A 565 -30.45 -55.41 -8.95
C ILE A 565 -29.00 -55.09 -9.34
N GLU A 566 -28.73 -54.89 -10.63
CA GLU A 566 -27.41 -54.53 -11.16
C GLU A 566 -26.90 -53.21 -10.56
N ASP A 567 -27.79 -52.28 -10.21
CA ASP A 567 -27.40 -51.00 -9.61
C ASP A 567 -26.96 -51.14 -8.14
N ILE A 568 -27.33 -52.23 -7.45
CA ILE A 568 -27.07 -52.40 -6.01
C ILE A 568 -25.57 -52.45 -5.73
N SER A 569 -24.84 -53.32 -6.42
CA SER A 569 -23.40 -53.46 -6.23
C SER A 569 -22.66 -52.17 -6.59
N LEU A 570 -23.01 -51.55 -7.72
CA LEU A 570 -22.42 -50.29 -8.15
C LEU A 570 -22.66 -49.15 -7.14
N LEU A 571 -23.88 -49.01 -6.63
CA LEU A 571 -24.24 -48.01 -5.61
C LEU A 571 -23.54 -48.30 -4.28
N ALA A 572 -23.48 -49.57 -3.85
CA ALA A 572 -22.81 -49.98 -2.63
C ALA A 572 -21.32 -49.62 -2.67
N PHE A 573 -20.63 -49.93 -3.77
CA PHE A 573 -19.23 -49.54 -3.97
C PHE A 573 -19.05 -48.02 -3.97
N HIS A 574 -19.97 -47.29 -4.61
CA HIS A 574 -19.90 -45.84 -4.63
C HIS A 574 -20.00 -45.23 -3.23
N PHE A 575 -20.99 -45.67 -2.43
CA PHE A 575 -21.14 -45.18 -1.06
C PHE A 575 -19.96 -45.59 -0.18
N LEU A 576 -19.45 -46.81 -0.33
CA LEU A 576 -18.27 -47.28 0.38
C LEU A 576 -17.04 -46.42 0.05
N GLN A 577 -16.82 -46.10 -1.22
CA GLN A 577 -15.73 -45.22 -1.65
C GLN A 577 -15.86 -43.82 -1.06
N GLN A 578 -17.06 -43.23 -1.10
CA GLN A 578 -17.30 -41.92 -0.49
C GLN A 578 -16.99 -41.90 1.01
N LEU A 579 -17.37 -42.96 1.73
CA LEU A 579 -17.11 -43.09 3.16
C LEU A 579 -15.61 -43.33 3.46
N ASN A 580 -14.94 -44.13 2.63
CA ASN A 580 -13.49 -44.34 2.70
C ASN A 580 -12.72 -43.03 2.53
N GLU A 581 -13.08 -42.21 1.54
CA GLU A 581 -12.50 -40.88 1.33
C GLU A 581 -12.80 -39.93 2.49
N LYS A 582 -14.05 -39.94 2.99
CA LYS A 582 -14.48 -39.07 4.10
C LYS A 582 -13.78 -39.39 5.42
N TYR A 583 -13.59 -40.66 5.73
CA TYR A 583 -13.00 -41.11 7.01
C TYR A 583 -11.52 -41.50 6.89
N ASN A 584 -10.92 -41.35 5.70
CA ASN A 584 -9.55 -41.75 5.39
C ASN A 584 -9.27 -43.22 5.78
N LYS A 585 -10.16 -44.11 5.34
CA LYS A 585 -10.16 -45.56 5.60
C LYS A 585 -10.19 -46.32 4.26
N SER A 586 -9.95 -47.63 4.32
CA SER A 586 -9.91 -48.51 3.15
C SER A 586 -10.76 -49.75 3.37
N PHE A 587 -12.06 -49.57 3.63
CA PHE A 587 -12.99 -50.70 3.75
C PHE A 587 -13.27 -51.34 2.39
N HIS A 588 -13.41 -52.66 2.37
CA HIS A 588 -13.71 -53.48 1.19
C HIS A 588 -14.89 -54.42 1.46
N LEU A 589 -15.78 -54.58 0.48
CA LEU A 589 -16.87 -55.58 0.52
C LEU A 589 -16.39 -56.88 -0.12
N THR A 590 -16.64 -58.02 0.53
CA THR A 590 -16.38 -59.33 -0.10
C THR A 590 -17.45 -59.67 -1.14
N PRO A 591 -17.16 -60.57 -2.10
CA PRO A 591 -18.16 -61.04 -3.07
C PRO A 591 -19.43 -61.60 -2.39
N ASP A 592 -19.28 -62.30 -1.27
CA ASP A 592 -20.41 -62.84 -0.51
C ASP A 592 -21.25 -61.74 0.15
N ALA A 593 -20.62 -60.67 0.63
CA ALA A 593 -21.32 -59.50 1.17
C ALA A 593 -22.19 -58.84 0.09
N ILE A 594 -21.66 -58.71 -1.13
CA ILE A 594 -22.39 -58.15 -2.29
C ILE A 594 -23.59 -59.04 -2.65
N ASN A 595 -23.41 -60.37 -2.68
CA ASN A 595 -24.50 -61.30 -2.95
C ASN A 595 -25.66 -61.13 -1.96
N VAL A 596 -25.35 -60.91 -0.67
CA VAL A 596 -26.37 -60.64 0.35
C VAL A 596 -27.09 -59.31 0.09
N LEU A 597 -26.35 -58.26 -0.26
CA LEU A 597 -26.93 -56.96 -0.61
C LEU A 597 -27.85 -57.06 -1.84
N GLU A 598 -27.47 -57.82 -2.86
CA GLU A 598 -28.26 -57.98 -4.09
C GLU A 598 -29.55 -58.78 -3.89
N PHE A 599 -29.58 -59.68 -2.91
CA PHE A 599 -30.76 -60.51 -2.62
C PHE A 599 -31.82 -59.79 -1.77
N TYR A 600 -31.45 -58.75 -1.04
CA TYR A 600 -32.37 -58.02 -0.18
C TYR A 600 -33.39 -57.19 -0.99
N SER A 601 -34.61 -57.06 -0.46
CA SER A 601 -35.71 -56.38 -1.17
C SER A 601 -35.65 -54.85 -1.15
N TRP A 602 -34.85 -54.26 -0.25
CA TRP A 602 -34.64 -52.83 -0.09
C TRP A 602 -35.93 -52.00 -0.04
N PRO A 603 -36.80 -52.18 0.99
CA PRO A 603 -38.02 -51.38 1.14
C PRO A 603 -37.78 -49.86 1.22
N GLY A 604 -36.63 -49.42 1.73
CA GLY A 604 -36.21 -48.01 1.74
C GLY A 604 -35.28 -47.63 0.57
N ASN A 605 -35.14 -48.51 -0.42
CA ASN A 605 -34.40 -48.31 -1.67
C ASN A 605 -32.97 -47.77 -1.43
N VAL A 606 -32.53 -46.79 -2.23
CA VAL A 606 -31.16 -46.27 -2.20
C VAL A 606 -30.84 -45.59 -0.86
N ARG A 607 -31.83 -44.94 -0.23
CA ARG A 607 -31.66 -44.30 1.09
C ARG A 607 -31.35 -45.34 2.17
N GLU A 608 -32.02 -46.50 2.13
CA GLU A 608 -31.72 -47.59 3.05
C GLU A 608 -30.37 -48.23 2.77
N LEU A 609 -30.03 -48.48 1.50
CA LEU A 609 -28.72 -49.00 1.11
C LEU A 609 -27.59 -48.11 1.62
N GLN A 610 -27.67 -46.80 1.39
CA GLN A 610 -26.69 -45.83 1.89
C GLN A 610 -26.54 -45.90 3.42
N ASN A 611 -27.65 -45.93 4.15
CA ASN A 611 -27.65 -46.01 5.61
C ASN A 611 -27.09 -47.34 6.14
N ILE A 612 -27.30 -48.45 5.44
CA ILE A 612 -26.73 -49.75 5.81
C ILE A 612 -25.22 -49.77 5.57
N ILE A 613 -24.76 -49.30 4.41
CA ILE A 613 -23.31 -49.22 4.10
C ILE A 613 -22.60 -48.30 5.10
N GLU A 614 -23.18 -47.16 5.46
CA GLU A 614 -22.61 -46.28 6.50
C GLU A 614 -22.53 -46.98 7.86
N ARG A 615 -23.57 -47.70 8.28
CA ARG A 615 -23.56 -48.45 9.54
C ARG A 615 -22.49 -49.55 9.56
N LEU A 616 -22.30 -50.24 8.43
CA LEU A 616 -21.27 -51.27 8.28
C LEU A 616 -19.87 -50.68 8.44
N VAL A 617 -19.58 -49.56 7.76
CA VAL A 617 -18.28 -48.87 7.86
C VAL A 617 -17.99 -48.37 9.29
N VAL A 618 -19.02 -47.89 9.99
CA VAL A 618 -18.86 -47.39 11.37
C VAL A 618 -18.70 -48.52 12.39
N SER A 619 -19.29 -49.69 12.14
CA SER A 619 -19.33 -50.80 13.09
C SER A 619 -18.25 -51.86 12.84
N ALA A 620 -17.66 -51.90 11.65
CA ALA A 620 -16.66 -52.89 11.30
C ALA A 620 -15.35 -52.65 12.06
N GLU A 621 -14.89 -53.68 12.77
CA GLU A 621 -13.60 -53.68 13.47
C GLU A 621 -12.42 -53.81 12.48
N ASP A 622 -12.64 -54.57 11.40
CA ASP A 622 -11.67 -54.81 10.33
C ASP A 622 -12.04 -54.07 9.03
N GLN A 623 -11.05 -53.87 8.16
CA GLN A 623 -11.23 -53.22 6.85
C GLN A 623 -11.93 -54.12 5.80
N ILE A 624 -12.40 -55.30 6.18
CA ILE A 624 -13.08 -56.25 5.30
C ILE A 624 -14.50 -56.47 5.85
N ILE A 625 -15.50 -56.09 5.07
CA ILE A 625 -16.92 -56.28 5.38
C ILE A 625 -17.36 -57.56 4.67
N ASN A 626 -17.70 -58.58 5.46
CA ASN A 626 -18.13 -59.89 4.99
C ASN A 626 -19.66 -60.04 5.00
N ALA A 627 -20.17 -61.20 4.58
CA ALA A 627 -21.60 -61.47 4.53
C ALA A 627 -22.27 -61.50 5.93
N GLU A 628 -21.56 -61.96 6.96
CA GLU A 628 -22.07 -62.01 8.35
C GLU A 628 -22.31 -60.59 8.88
N ASP A 629 -21.36 -59.68 8.62
CA ASP A 629 -21.48 -58.27 8.98
C ASP A 629 -22.71 -57.64 8.32
N VAL A 630 -22.93 -57.85 7.02
CA VAL A 630 -24.11 -57.33 6.30
C VAL A 630 -25.40 -57.88 6.90
N ASN A 631 -25.46 -59.19 7.17
CA ASN A 631 -26.66 -59.83 7.71
C ASN A 631 -27.03 -59.34 9.10
N GLN A 632 -26.05 -58.93 9.91
CA GLN A 632 -26.31 -58.39 11.25
C GLN A 632 -27.15 -57.10 11.19
N PHE A 633 -27.01 -56.30 10.14
CA PHE A 633 -27.69 -54.99 10.01
C PHE A 633 -28.94 -55.01 9.13
N LEU A 634 -29.23 -56.10 8.42
CA LEU A 634 -30.44 -56.23 7.62
C LEU A 634 -31.64 -56.67 8.50
N PRO A 635 -32.74 -55.89 8.55
CA PRO A 635 -33.92 -56.26 9.31
C PRO A 635 -34.60 -57.48 8.67
N ASN A 636 -34.80 -58.51 9.50
CA ASN A 636 -35.07 -59.90 9.14
C ASN A 636 -33.86 -60.61 8.53
N SER A 637 -33.05 -61.23 9.40
CA SER A 637 -32.18 -62.34 9.05
C SER A 637 -32.99 -63.36 8.26
N TYR A 638 -32.91 -63.30 6.93
CA TYR A 638 -33.41 -64.37 6.09
C TYR A 638 -32.59 -65.60 6.47
N ASP A 639 -33.30 -66.58 7.00
CA ASP A 639 -32.77 -67.87 7.41
C ASP A 639 -32.02 -68.49 6.22
N PHE A 640 -30.68 -68.50 6.26
CA PHE A 640 -29.85 -69.16 5.23
C PHE A 640 -30.29 -70.63 5.03
N ASN A 641 -31.01 -71.22 5.99
CA ASN A 641 -31.64 -72.54 5.88
C ASN A 641 -32.72 -72.66 4.77
N LYS A 642 -33.11 -71.56 4.10
CA LYS A 642 -34.04 -71.57 2.95
C LYS A 642 -33.44 -71.03 1.65
N SER A 643 -32.12 -70.91 1.53
CA SER A 643 -31.49 -70.57 0.25
C SER A 643 -31.72 -71.69 -0.78
N LYS A 644 -32.48 -71.40 -1.84
CA LYS A 644 -32.55 -72.29 -3.00
C LYS A 644 -31.25 -72.17 -3.81
N PRO A 645 -30.73 -73.26 -4.39
CA PRO A 645 -29.55 -73.19 -5.24
C PRO A 645 -29.80 -72.23 -6.42
N VAL A 646 -28.87 -71.31 -6.66
CA VAL A 646 -28.94 -70.35 -7.76
C VAL A 646 -28.50 -71.04 -9.05
N ILE A 647 -29.43 -71.26 -9.98
CA ILE A 647 -29.16 -71.85 -11.29
C ILE A 647 -29.09 -70.71 -12.32
N ASN A 648 -27.88 -70.39 -12.78
CA ASN A 648 -27.62 -69.27 -13.70
C ASN A 648 -27.59 -69.66 -15.19
N LYS A 649 -27.67 -70.96 -15.49
CA LYS A 649 -27.73 -71.50 -16.86
C LYS A 649 -28.54 -72.79 -16.88
N VAL A 650 -29.23 -73.06 -17.98
CA VAL A 650 -29.91 -74.34 -18.19
C VAL A 650 -28.85 -75.41 -18.43
N ILE A 651 -28.77 -76.37 -17.50
CA ILE A 651 -28.00 -77.61 -17.64
C ILE A 651 -28.96 -78.79 -17.61
N PRO A 652 -28.59 -79.98 -18.14
CA PRO A 652 -29.37 -81.19 -17.97
C PRO A 652 -29.76 -81.40 -16.51
N LEU A 653 -31.03 -81.71 -16.24
CA LEU A 653 -31.58 -81.80 -14.89
C LEU A 653 -30.78 -82.75 -13.98
N GLN A 654 -30.30 -83.86 -14.56
CA GLN A 654 -29.49 -84.83 -13.84
C GLN A 654 -28.15 -84.26 -13.37
N GLU A 655 -27.49 -83.44 -14.20
CA GLU A 655 -26.23 -82.77 -13.84
C GLU A 655 -26.44 -81.72 -12.74
N ALA A 656 -27.57 -81.00 -12.76
CA ALA A 656 -27.91 -80.05 -11.71
C ALA A 656 -28.11 -80.74 -10.35
N ILE A 657 -28.81 -81.88 -10.35
CA ILE A 657 -29.04 -82.68 -9.14
C ILE A 657 -27.72 -83.22 -8.61
N ASP A 658 -26.88 -83.80 -9.46
CA ASP A 658 -25.60 -84.39 -9.07
C ASP A 658 -24.65 -83.33 -8.49
N TYR A 659 -24.59 -82.13 -9.09
CA TYR A 659 -23.76 -81.03 -8.62
C TYR A 659 -24.16 -80.50 -7.24
N VAL A 660 -25.46 -80.28 -7.04
CA VAL A 660 -26.00 -79.85 -5.74
C VAL A 660 -25.78 -80.93 -4.68
N GLU A 661 -25.98 -82.19 -5.04
CA GLU A 661 -25.77 -83.32 -4.14
C GLU A 661 -24.30 -83.49 -3.73
N GLU A 662 -23.36 -83.37 -4.67
CA GLU A 662 -21.92 -83.38 -4.36
C GLU A 662 -21.56 -82.29 -3.35
N GLN A 663 -22.01 -81.06 -3.59
CA GLN A 663 -21.72 -79.94 -2.69
C GLN A 663 -22.25 -80.18 -1.28
N LEU A 664 -23.50 -80.63 -1.15
CA LEU A 664 -24.12 -80.92 0.15
C LEU A 664 -23.39 -82.05 0.89
N ILE A 665 -22.99 -83.11 0.19
CA ILE A 665 -22.25 -84.23 0.79
C ILE A 665 -20.86 -83.78 1.25
N VAL A 666 -20.15 -82.98 0.46
CA VAL A 666 -18.82 -82.46 0.81
C VAL A 666 -18.92 -81.51 2.01
N LEU A 667 -19.89 -80.59 2.02
CA LEU A 667 -20.11 -79.66 3.13
C LEU A 667 -20.45 -80.41 4.43
N ALA A 668 -21.38 -81.37 4.38
CA ALA A 668 -21.76 -82.17 5.55
C ALA A 668 -20.58 -83.00 6.08
N MET A 669 -19.77 -83.60 5.19
CA MET A 669 -18.59 -84.36 5.61
C MET A 669 -17.49 -83.46 6.20
N LYS A 670 -17.29 -82.24 5.67
CA LYS A 670 -16.34 -81.26 6.21
C LYS A 670 -16.74 -80.77 7.61
N GLN A 671 -18.04 -80.52 7.82
CA GLN A 671 -18.56 -79.97 9.07
C GLN A 671 -18.69 -81.03 10.18
N TYR A 672 -19.22 -82.22 9.86
CA TYR A 672 -19.54 -83.24 10.86
C TYR A 672 -18.51 -84.37 10.97
N LYS A 673 -17.57 -84.46 10.03
CA LYS A 673 -16.39 -85.36 9.98
C LYS A 673 -16.67 -86.87 10.01
N THR A 674 -17.89 -87.31 10.29
CA THR A 674 -18.30 -88.71 10.29
C THR A 674 -19.48 -88.95 9.36
N THR A 675 -19.45 -90.07 8.63
CA THR A 675 -20.51 -90.43 7.67
C THR A 675 -21.87 -90.59 8.33
N THR A 676 -21.91 -91.00 9.60
CA THR A 676 -23.15 -91.24 10.35
C THR A 676 -23.86 -89.94 10.69
N LYS A 677 -23.11 -88.92 11.16
CA LYS A 677 -23.68 -87.59 11.46
C LYS A 677 -24.04 -86.83 10.17
N ALA A 678 -23.21 -86.92 9.14
CA ALA A 678 -23.50 -86.32 7.84
C ALA A 678 -24.79 -86.90 7.22
N ALA A 679 -24.99 -88.22 7.30
CA ALA A 679 -26.20 -88.90 6.83
C ALA A 679 -27.46 -88.46 7.58
N GLN A 680 -27.36 -88.31 8.91
CA GLN A 680 -28.47 -87.86 9.74
C GLN A 680 -28.92 -86.43 9.39
N VAL A 681 -27.98 -85.51 9.13
CA VAL A 681 -28.29 -84.11 8.78
C VAL A 681 -28.81 -83.99 7.35
N LEU A 682 -28.29 -84.80 6.42
CA LEU A 682 -28.73 -84.81 5.02
C LEU A 682 -30.03 -85.59 4.78
N GLY A 683 -30.53 -86.33 5.77
CA GLY A 683 -31.77 -87.12 5.65
C GLY A 683 -31.65 -88.33 4.72
N ILE A 684 -30.44 -88.84 4.47
CA ILE A 684 -30.18 -90.01 3.61
C ILE A 684 -29.46 -91.13 4.39
N SER A 685 -29.37 -92.34 3.84
CA SER A 685 -28.71 -93.45 4.53
C SER A 685 -27.18 -93.26 4.63
N GLN A 686 -26.57 -93.77 5.71
CA GLN A 686 -25.11 -93.75 5.89
C GLN A 686 -24.37 -94.38 4.70
N SER A 687 -24.90 -95.49 4.17
CA SER A 687 -24.35 -96.17 3.00
C SER A 687 -24.38 -95.28 1.75
N SER A 688 -25.41 -94.45 1.59
CA SER A 688 -25.51 -93.49 0.48
C SER A 688 -24.48 -92.37 0.59
N VAL A 689 -24.32 -91.76 1.78
CA VAL A 689 -23.26 -90.74 2.01
C VAL A 689 -21.88 -91.34 1.76
N SER A 690 -21.60 -92.53 2.31
CA SER A 690 -20.30 -93.19 2.17
C SER A 690 -19.97 -93.51 0.71
N ARG A 691 -20.90 -94.13 -0.03
CA ARG A 691 -20.71 -94.47 -1.45
C ARG A 691 -20.51 -93.22 -2.31
N LYS A 692 -21.33 -92.18 -2.11
CA LYS A 692 -21.25 -90.94 -2.90
C LYS A 692 -19.99 -90.16 -2.55
N TYR A 693 -19.62 -90.04 -1.28
CA TYR A 693 -18.38 -89.39 -0.84
C TYR A 693 -17.13 -90.11 -1.35
N GLN A 694 -17.10 -91.44 -1.33
CA GLN A 694 -16.00 -92.22 -1.92
C GLN A 694 -15.90 -92.04 -3.44
N LYS A 695 -17.03 -92.01 -4.15
CA LYS A 695 -17.05 -91.73 -5.58
C LYS A 695 -16.47 -90.35 -5.89
N ILE A 696 -16.90 -89.31 -5.15
CA ILE A 696 -16.41 -87.93 -5.29
C ILE A 696 -14.90 -87.83 -4.98
N MET A 697 -14.44 -88.49 -3.91
CA MET A 697 -13.03 -88.51 -3.54
C MET A 697 -12.17 -89.28 -4.56
N ASN A 698 -12.68 -90.37 -5.14
CA ASN A 698 -11.99 -91.13 -6.19
C ASN A 698 -11.94 -90.36 -7.52
N GLU A 699 -13.00 -89.65 -7.91
CA GLU A 699 -13.01 -88.79 -9.10
C GLU A 699 -12.06 -87.59 -8.93
N LYS A 700 -11.94 -87.03 -7.71
CA LYS A 700 -10.93 -86.01 -7.39
C LYS A 700 -9.51 -86.57 -7.39
N ASN A 701 -9.30 -87.79 -6.87
CA ASN A 701 -7.98 -88.43 -6.88
C ASN A 701 -7.53 -88.86 -8.29
N MET A 702 -8.46 -89.31 -9.16
CA MET A 702 -8.15 -89.57 -10.57
C MET A 702 -7.75 -88.30 -11.34
N ASN A 703 -8.39 -87.16 -11.04
CA ASN A 703 -8.00 -85.87 -11.63
C ASN A 703 -6.67 -85.33 -11.07
N SER A 704 -6.27 -85.67 -9.83
CA SER A 704 -4.94 -85.34 -9.32
C SER A 704 -3.83 -86.23 -9.88
N ASP A 705 -4.12 -87.51 -10.17
CA ASP A 705 -3.15 -88.43 -10.79
C ASP A 705 -2.94 -88.15 -12.30
N PHE A 706 -3.92 -87.55 -12.99
CA PHE A 706 -3.73 -87.06 -14.36
C PHE A 706 -2.91 -85.76 -14.45
N MET A 707 -2.76 -85.01 -13.36
CA MET A 707 -1.89 -83.83 -13.28
C MET A 707 -0.46 -84.14 -12.82
N SER A 708 -0.18 -85.35 -12.30
CA SER A 708 1.15 -85.77 -11.88
C SER A 708 1.94 -86.55 -12.95
N PHE A 709 1.33 -86.84 -14.11
CA PHE A 709 1.97 -87.45 -15.29
C PHE A 709 2.02 -86.53 -16.53
N LYS A 710 1.98 -85.21 -16.34
CA LYS A 710 2.16 -84.23 -17.43
C LYS A 710 3.29 -83.25 -17.15
#